data_AF-A0ABD3E3E8-F1
#
_entry.id   AF-A0ABD3E3E8-F1
#
_cell.length_a   1.000
_cell.length_b   1.000
_cell.length_c   1.000
_cell.angle_alpha   90.00
_cell.angle_beta   90.00
_cell.angle_gamma   90.00
#
_symmetry.space_group_name_H-M   'P 1'
#
loop_
_entity.id
_entity.type
_entity.pdbx_description
1 polymer ?
#
loop_
_entity_poly.entity_id
_entity_poly.type
_entity_poly.pdbx_seq_one_letter_code
_entity_poly.pdbx_strand_id
1 'polypeptide(L)'
;MGGVPSTPRLGGGARPQETAEYLIGEFVGEKSFPLTSDYWQKLLELPLDLRWPSHRVLQACQLFAVNNCNTRHLAKILIHLALCLQECVSTPDVASLVFSKSLNALFVSSVFLKYLIETSKSDDFEELYLMLDESDAVPNNFPKGQHVGNIIMFSALNFIGKVDVSPGTYLLHQELLYFLLIAMSTQLRSGPTPGPNDIHPFIDAAMDQESSLVNLVVRKLFLNYITRPHFPVNNSSSIILSEENQHGVLRRVGSAAANLMLLPLNYLVSSAGEASRSPLAESSLNVILILSYHHKCISVDYVMYKSDDNNSESLPKEETYFSENPFRKALQSAQDIEFDRDDTEANAHGGPLIRLPFASLFDTLGMCLSNESSVLLLYSLVHGNSDFLEYVLVRTDLDTLLMPMLETLYNASSRTSNHIYMVLVIFLILSQDSSFNASVHKLMLTYVPWYQERRLNQTSLGSLMVIILIRTVKYNLSKLRDVYLHTNCLATLANMAPHVSKLSSYASQRLVSLFDMLSRKYNKLAEIKNNKTSLVDGDPSGDGLPDDISAELHIYTDFLRLVLEILNAILTYALPQNPEVVYAIMHRQEVFLPFKNHPRFSELLGNIYSVLDFFNIRIDSQKVDGEWSVEKVLEVIINICRSWRGEGMKMFAQLRFTYEQENHPEEFFTPYVWQLVLSHSDFTFTPTSINLFLVPLEDINGHEPEKTLNGELVEHDLQLETSV
;
A
#
# COMPACT_ATOMS: atom_id res chain seq x y z
N MET A 1 -61.68 43.18 33.47
CA MET A 1 -61.94 41.75 33.74
C MET A 1 -63.11 41.35 32.85
N GLY A 2 -63.04 40.41 31.90
CA GLY A 2 -61.99 39.50 31.50
C GLY A 2 -61.82 39.46 29.97
N GLY A 3 -60.61 39.11 29.55
CA GLY A 3 -60.16 39.13 28.17
C GLY A 3 -60.60 37.91 27.36
N VAL A 4 -60.80 38.16 26.07
CA VAL A 4 -60.90 37.17 25.01
C VAL A 4 -59.47 36.78 24.63
N PRO A 5 -59.10 35.49 24.54
CA PRO A 5 -57.79 35.12 24.04
C PRO A 5 -57.78 35.23 22.51
N SER A 6 -57.00 36.20 22.04
CA SER A 6 -56.54 36.34 20.66
C SER A 6 -55.75 35.11 20.25
N THR A 7 -56.12 34.47 19.14
CA THR A 7 -55.29 33.48 18.46
C THR A 7 -53.97 34.12 18.04
N PRO A 8 -52.80 33.61 18.47
CA PRO A 8 -51.54 34.11 17.98
C PRO A 8 -51.34 33.59 16.55
N ARG A 9 -51.24 34.52 15.59
CA ARG A 9 -50.58 34.26 14.31
C ARG A 9 -49.13 33.91 14.63
N LEU A 10 -48.80 32.62 14.67
CA LEU A 10 -47.41 32.18 14.71
C LEU A 10 -46.78 32.53 13.37
N GLY A 11 -45.66 33.24 13.45
CA GLY A 11 -44.79 33.60 12.34
C GLY A 11 -44.28 32.39 11.55
N GLY A 12 -43.74 32.69 10.37
CA GLY A 12 -43.32 31.72 9.36
C GLY A 12 -42.35 30.65 9.85
N GLY A 13 -42.89 29.52 10.30
CA GLY A 13 -42.20 28.23 10.33
C GLY A 13 -42.55 27.44 9.06
N ALA A 14 -41.56 26.75 8.48
CA ALA A 14 -41.75 25.84 7.36
C ALA A 14 -42.87 24.82 7.66
N ARG A 15 -43.61 24.37 6.63
CA ARG A 15 -44.71 23.41 6.82
C ARG A 15 -44.17 22.10 7.43
N PRO A 16 -44.97 21.33 8.19
CA PRO A 16 -44.52 20.05 8.78
C PRO A 16 -43.95 19.04 7.76
N GLN A 17 -44.31 19.19 6.49
CA GLN A 17 -43.87 18.36 5.36
C GLN A 17 -42.51 18.78 4.75
N GLU A 18 -41.86 19.81 5.29
CA GLU A 18 -40.60 20.38 4.78
C GLU A 18 -39.46 20.28 5.81
N THR A 19 -39.68 19.60 6.94
CA THR A 19 -38.62 19.36 7.93
C THR A 19 -37.70 18.23 7.48
N ALA A 20 -36.41 18.30 7.84
CA ALA A 20 -35.44 17.27 7.50
C ALA A 20 -35.81 15.89 8.08
N GLU A 21 -36.38 15.85 9.29
CA GLU A 21 -36.86 14.61 9.90
C GLU A 21 -37.98 13.96 9.10
N TYR A 22 -38.91 14.77 8.55
CA TYR A 22 -39.99 14.26 7.70
C TYR A 22 -39.46 13.73 6.38
N LEU A 23 -38.60 14.50 5.70
CA LEU A 23 -38.05 14.09 4.40
C LEU A 23 -37.18 12.84 4.53
N ILE A 24 -36.29 12.75 5.52
CA ILE A 24 -35.50 11.52 5.72
C ILE A 24 -36.42 10.35 6.15
N GLY A 25 -37.45 10.61 6.96
CA GLY A 25 -38.45 9.60 7.34
C GLY A 25 -39.20 9.01 6.15
N GLU A 26 -39.61 9.86 5.20
CA GLU A 26 -40.24 9.43 3.94
C GLU A 26 -39.22 8.74 3.01
N PHE A 27 -37.95 9.16 3.02
CA PHE A 27 -36.89 8.52 2.23
C PHE A 27 -36.69 7.05 2.64
N VAL A 28 -36.70 6.76 3.94
CA VAL A 28 -36.54 5.39 4.48
C VAL A 28 -37.86 4.64 4.63
N GLY A 29 -38.99 5.30 4.37
CA GLY A 29 -40.33 4.75 4.50
C GLY A 29 -40.76 3.87 3.32
N GLU A 30 -41.99 3.38 3.37
CA GLU A 30 -42.57 2.46 2.39
C GLU A 30 -43.02 3.15 1.09
N LYS A 31 -43.24 4.47 1.15
CA LYS A 31 -43.78 5.24 0.03
C LYS A 31 -42.71 5.48 -1.03
N SER A 32 -42.94 4.99 -2.24
CA SER A 32 -42.06 5.24 -3.39
C SER A 32 -42.32 6.61 -4.02
N PHE A 33 -41.27 7.37 -4.27
CA PHE A 33 -41.33 8.64 -5.02
C PHE A 33 -40.80 8.45 -6.45
N PRO A 34 -41.51 8.96 -7.49
CA PRO A 34 -40.99 8.99 -8.87
C PRO A 34 -39.74 9.87 -8.99
N LEU A 35 -38.85 9.57 -9.95
CA LEU A 35 -37.64 10.37 -10.23
C LEU A 35 -37.94 11.85 -10.52
N THR A 36 -39.08 12.16 -11.12
CA THR A 36 -39.47 13.53 -11.47
C THR A 36 -40.16 14.29 -10.33
N SER A 37 -40.26 13.70 -9.13
CA SER A 37 -40.93 14.34 -8.00
C SER A 37 -40.12 15.53 -7.45
N ASP A 38 -40.82 16.59 -7.06
CA ASP A 38 -40.28 17.74 -6.32
C ASP A 38 -39.71 17.36 -4.95
N TYR A 39 -40.06 16.17 -4.44
CA TYR A 39 -39.50 15.58 -3.23
C TYR A 39 -37.97 15.53 -3.26
N TRP A 40 -37.37 15.09 -4.37
CA TRP A 40 -35.91 14.94 -4.47
C TRP A 40 -35.19 16.28 -4.37
N GLN A 41 -35.74 17.32 -4.99
CA GLN A 41 -35.22 18.66 -4.87
C GLN A 41 -35.26 19.14 -3.40
N LYS A 42 -36.39 18.93 -2.72
CA LYS A 42 -36.55 19.30 -1.31
C LYS A 42 -35.57 18.54 -0.40
N LEU A 43 -35.37 17.25 -0.63
CA LEU A 43 -34.43 16.42 0.11
C LEU A 43 -32.98 16.91 -0.08
N LEU A 44 -32.60 17.24 -1.32
CA LEU A 44 -31.23 17.66 -1.66
C LEU A 44 -30.93 19.12 -1.32
N GLU A 45 -31.95 19.95 -1.10
CA GLU A 45 -31.78 21.35 -0.63
C GLU A 45 -31.73 21.44 0.91
N LEU A 46 -31.86 20.32 1.62
CA LEU A 46 -31.75 20.31 3.08
C LEU A 46 -30.35 20.71 3.55
N PRO A 47 -30.21 21.60 4.55
CA PRO A 47 -28.94 21.78 5.22
C PRO A 47 -28.64 20.53 6.05
N LEU A 48 -27.63 19.74 5.64
CA LEU A 48 -27.21 18.52 6.34
C LEU A 48 -26.40 18.80 7.62
N ASP A 49 -26.84 19.76 8.43
CA ASP A 49 -26.30 19.99 9.78
C ASP A 49 -26.87 19.01 10.82
N LEU A 50 -27.71 18.06 10.40
CA LEU A 50 -28.34 17.08 11.27
C LEU A 50 -27.36 15.98 11.70
N ARG A 51 -26.64 16.23 12.78
CA ARG A 51 -25.93 15.19 13.54
C ARG A 51 -26.94 14.33 14.29
N TRP A 52 -27.43 13.27 13.66
CA TRP A 52 -28.27 12.29 14.33
C TRP A 52 -27.44 11.42 15.28
N PRO A 53 -28.00 11.00 16.43
CA PRO A 53 -27.38 9.95 17.22
C PRO A 53 -27.25 8.66 16.43
N SER A 54 -26.17 7.91 16.62
CA SER A 54 -25.86 6.69 15.86
C SER A 54 -26.99 5.66 15.86
N HIS A 55 -27.72 5.52 16.96
CA HIS A 55 -28.86 4.60 17.05
C HIS A 55 -30.01 4.97 16.10
N ARG A 56 -30.26 6.28 15.88
CA ARG A 56 -31.31 6.74 14.96
C ARG A 56 -30.93 6.47 13.51
N VAL A 57 -29.65 6.62 13.20
CA VAL A 57 -29.12 6.37 11.86
C VAL A 57 -29.21 4.89 11.54
N LEU A 58 -28.79 4.05 12.48
CA LEU A 58 -28.91 2.60 12.33
C LEU A 58 -30.38 2.18 12.11
N GLN A 59 -31.31 2.77 12.87
CA GLN A 59 -32.74 2.52 12.68
C GLN A 59 -33.23 2.97 11.30
N ALA A 60 -32.80 4.14 10.83
CA ALA A 60 -33.13 4.64 9.50
C ALA A 60 -32.55 3.71 8.40
N CYS A 61 -31.31 3.25 8.55
CA CYS A 61 -30.67 2.31 7.65
C CYS A 61 -31.39 0.95 7.60
N GLN A 62 -31.81 0.42 8.76
CA GLN A 62 -32.59 -0.81 8.85
C GLN A 62 -33.93 -0.68 8.11
N LEU A 63 -34.66 0.42 8.33
CA LEU A 63 -35.92 0.69 7.64
C LEU A 63 -35.71 0.84 6.13
N PHE A 64 -34.66 1.58 5.74
CA PHE A 64 -34.30 1.76 4.34
C PHE A 64 -34.01 0.42 3.65
N ALA A 65 -33.23 -0.47 4.29
CA ALA A 65 -32.89 -1.77 3.72
C ALA A 65 -34.10 -2.66 3.48
N VAL A 66 -35.10 -2.63 4.39
CA VAL A 66 -36.35 -3.36 4.21
C VAL A 66 -37.19 -2.80 3.06
N ASN A 67 -37.22 -1.47 2.91
CA ASN A 67 -38.12 -0.80 1.96
C ASN A 67 -37.52 -0.60 0.55
N ASN A 68 -36.19 -0.60 0.41
CA ASN A 68 -35.51 -0.32 -0.87
C ASN A 68 -35.89 -1.31 -1.99
N CYS A 69 -36.26 -2.54 -1.65
CA CYS A 69 -36.76 -3.53 -2.61
C CYS A 69 -38.02 -3.07 -3.36
N ASN A 70 -38.85 -2.24 -2.73
CA ASN A 70 -40.08 -1.71 -3.31
C ASN A 70 -39.91 -0.28 -3.80
N THR A 71 -39.21 0.55 -3.04
CA THR A 71 -39.11 1.99 -3.33
C THR A 71 -38.08 2.33 -4.40
N ARG A 72 -37.04 1.48 -4.54
CA ARG A 72 -35.84 1.73 -5.36
C ARG A 72 -35.16 3.06 -5.03
N HIS A 73 -35.31 3.55 -3.79
CA HIS A 73 -34.81 4.87 -3.42
C HIS A 73 -33.28 4.98 -3.50
N LEU A 74 -32.52 3.89 -3.31
CA LEU A 74 -31.08 3.89 -3.53
C LEU A 74 -30.74 4.20 -5.00
N ALA A 75 -31.36 3.47 -5.93
CA ALA A 75 -31.16 3.67 -7.36
C ALA A 75 -31.51 5.11 -7.77
N LYS A 76 -32.63 5.63 -7.26
CA LYS A 76 -33.11 6.98 -7.56
C LYS A 76 -32.21 8.08 -7.01
N ILE A 77 -31.74 7.99 -5.76
CA ILE A 77 -30.81 8.99 -5.20
C ILE A 77 -29.46 8.99 -5.92
N LEU A 78 -28.96 7.81 -6.33
CA LEU A 78 -27.73 7.68 -7.11
C LEU A 78 -27.86 8.31 -8.50
N ILE A 79 -29.04 8.21 -9.13
CA ILE A 79 -29.34 8.90 -10.38
C ILE A 79 -29.36 10.42 -10.17
N HIS A 80 -29.99 10.92 -9.12
CA HIS A 80 -29.96 12.35 -8.81
C HIS A 80 -28.54 12.85 -8.54
N LEU A 81 -27.73 12.08 -7.81
CA LEU A 81 -26.31 12.38 -7.62
C LEU A 81 -25.57 12.45 -8.95
N ALA A 82 -25.75 11.46 -9.83
CA ALA A 82 -25.15 11.45 -11.16
C ALA A 82 -25.53 12.69 -11.98
N LEU A 83 -26.81 13.08 -11.98
CA LEU A 83 -27.30 14.29 -12.65
C LEU A 83 -26.66 15.55 -12.07
N CYS A 84 -26.57 15.69 -10.75
CA CYS A 84 -25.92 16.83 -10.11
C CYS A 84 -24.42 16.91 -10.47
N LEU A 85 -23.70 15.78 -10.50
CA LEU A 85 -22.29 15.74 -10.91
C LEU A 85 -22.10 16.13 -12.38
N GLN A 86 -23.00 15.70 -13.27
CA GLN A 86 -22.98 16.08 -14.68
C GLN A 86 -23.28 17.57 -14.89
N GLU A 87 -24.20 18.14 -14.10
CA GLU A 87 -24.51 19.57 -14.10
C GLU A 87 -23.29 20.39 -13.63
N CYS A 88 -22.60 19.94 -12.57
CA CYS A 88 -21.35 20.56 -12.11
C CYS A 88 -20.26 20.62 -13.20
N VAL A 89 -20.18 19.60 -14.06
CA VAL A 89 -19.23 19.59 -15.20
C VAL A 89 -19.65 20.55 -16.31
N SER A 90 -20.96 20.70 -16.54
CA SER A 90 -21.51 21.44 -17.69
C SER A 90 -21.63 22.95 -17.45
N THR A 91 -21.90 23.37 -16.21
CA THR A 91 -22.13 24.77 -15.84
C THR A 91 -21.31 25.18 -14.62
N PRO A 92 -19.99 25.44 -14.77
CA PRO A 92 -19.12 25.80 -13.65
C PRO A 92 -19.47 27.16 -12.99
N ASP A 93 -20.19 28.04 -13.69
CA ASP A 93 -20.51 29.41 -13.23
C ASP A 93 -21.73 29.52 -12.27
N VAL A 94 -22.56 28.48 -12.13
CA VAL A 94 -23.77 28.45 -11.23
C VAL A 94 -23.51 27.62 -9.95
N ALA A 95 -22.23 27.45 -9.63
CA ALA A 95 -21.64 26.43 -8.78
C ALA A 95 -22.27 26.19 -7.38
N SER A 96 -22.68 27.23 -6.63
CA SER A 96 -22.89 27.05 -5.18
C SER A 96 -24.09 26.14 -4.82
N LEU A 97 -25.22 26.26 -5.53
CA LEU A 97 -26.42 25.49 -5.21
C LEU A 97 -26.30 24.03 -5.69
N VAL A 98 -25.74 23.81 -6.88
CA VAL A 98 -25.55 22.47 -7.44
C VAL A 98 -24.49 21.71 -6.63
N PHE A 99 -23.44 22.38 -6.15
CA PHE A 99 -22.46 21.76 -5.24
C PHE A 99 -23.08 21.35 -3.91
N SER A 100 -23.91 22.20 -3.30
CA SER A 100 -24.62 21.83 -2.07
C SER A 100 -25.54 20.62 -2.27
N LYS A 101 -26.30 20.59 -3.37
CA LYS A 101 -27.14 19.44 -3.73
C LYS A 101 -26.32 18.17 -3.94
N SER A 102 -25.17 18.28 -4.61
CA SER A 102 -24.26 17.16 -4.85
C SER A 102 -23.69 16.60 -3.56
N LEU A 103 -23.24 17.47 -2.65
CA LEU A 103 -22.74 17.07 -1.33
C LEU A 103 -23.84 16.37 -0.52
N ASN A 104 -25.06 16.89 -0.57
CA ASN A 104 -26.18 16.29 0.14
C ASN A 104 -26.56 14.91 -0.41
N ALA A 105 -26.58 14.78 -1.74
CA ALA A 105 -26.80 13.51 -2.41
C ALA A 105 -25.69 12.51 -2.06
N LEU A 106 -24.42 12.93 -2.08
CA LEU A 106 -23.27 12.09 -1.70
C LEU A 106 -23.39 11.58 -0.28
N PHE A 107 -23.72 12.46 0.67
CA PHE A 107 -23.85 12.08 2.07
C PHE A 107 -24.93 11.02 2.26
N VAL A 108 -26.15 11.28 1.75
CA VAL A 108 -27.27 10.35 1.84
C VAL A 108 -26.91 9.03 1.16
N SER A 109 -26.42 9.07 -0.09
CA SER A 109 -26.02 7.87 -0.82
C SER A 109 -24.96 7.06 -0.06
N SER A 110 -23.93 7.71 0.48
CA SER A 110 -22.82 7.04 1.18
C SER A 110 -23.27 6.30 2.44
N VAL A 111 -24.13 6.92 3.26
CA VAL A 111 -24.62 6.32 4.51
C VAL A 111 -25.42 5.05 4.24
N PHE A 112 -26.38 5.12 3.32
CA PHE A 112 -27.28 3.99 3.05
C PHE A 112 -26.61 2.92 2.19
N LEU A 113 -25.75 3.30 1.22
CA LEU A 113 -25.00 2.35 0.40
C LEU A 113 -24.04 1.53 1.26
N LYS A 114 -23.27 2.18 2.13
CA LYS A 114 -22.35 1.49 3.05
C LYS A 114 -23.09 0.43 3.87
N TYR A 115 -24.21 0.82 4.50
CA TYR A 115 -25.00 -0.08 5.31
C TYR A 115 -25.48 -1.30 4.51
N LEU A 116 -26.02 -1.07 3.30
CA LEU A 116 -26.50 -2.16 2.44
C LEU A 116 -25.38 -3.12 2.03
N ILE A 117 -24.18 -2.61 1.70
CA ILE A 117 -23.02 -3.46 1.40
C ILE A 117 -22.62 -4.27 2.64
N GLU A 118 -22.62 -3.67 3.84
CA GLU A 118 -22.30 -4.36 5.10
C GLU A 118 -23.31 -5.43 5.50
N THR A 119 -24.58 -5.28 5.10
CA THR A 119 -25.65 -6.23 5.42
C THR A 119 -26.01 -7.18 4.29
N SER A 120 -25.40 -7.03 3.10
CA SER A 120 -25.67 -7.89 1.94
C SER A 120 -25.48 -9.35 2.31
N LYS A 121 -26.40 -10.22 1.89
CA LYS A 121 -26.30 -11.67 2.09
C LYS A 121 -25.86 -12.42 0.84
N SER A 122 -26.05 -11.80 -0.32
CA SER A 122 -25.64 -12.33 -1.63
C SER A 122 -24.31 -11.72 -2.05
N ASP A 123 -23.52 -12.53 -2.75
CA ASP A 123 -22.26 -12.13 -3.39
C ASP A 123 -22.51 -11.33 -4.69
N ASP A 124 -23.74 -11.38 -5.24
CA ASP A 124 -24.12 -10.70 -6.49
C ASP A 124 -24.73 -9.30 -6.29
N PHE A 125 -24.91 -8.87 -5.04
CA PHE A 125 -25.44 -7.55 -4.66
C PHE A 125 -26.81 -7.16 -5.27
N GLU A 126 -27.65 -8.14 -5.64
CA GLU A 126 -29.01 -7.89 -6.14
C GLU A 126 -29.87 -7.04 -5.17
N GLU A 127 -29.59 -7.15 -3.86
CA GLU A 127 -30.25 -6.40 -2.77
C GLU A 127 -30.05 -4.88 -2.85
N LEU A 128 -29.09 -4.41 -3.65
CA LEU A 128 -28.91 -2.98 -3.93
C LEU A 128 -29.98 -2.44 -4.88
N TYR A 129 -30.59 -3.32 -5.70
CA TYR A 129 -31.64 -2.98 -6.63
C TYR A 129 -31.31 -1.82 -7.57
N LEU A 130 -30.16 -1.94 -8.25
CA LEU A 130 -29.58 -0.90 -9.13
C LEU A 130 -30.17 -0.88 -10.56
N MET A 131 -31.30 -1.55 -10.78
CA MET A 131 -32.06 -1.51 -12.03
C MET A 131 -33.40 -0.80 -11.77
N LEU A 132 -33.78 0.10 -12.68
CA LEU A 132 -35.10 0.74 -12.65
C LEU A 132 -36.13 -0.10 -13.37
N ASP A 133 -37.37 -0.08 -12.88
CA ASP A 133 -38.51 -0.72 -13.53
C ASP A 133 -38.95 0.07 -14.78
N GLU A 134 -39.47 -0.60 -15.81
CA GLU A 134 -39.88 0.00 -17.09
C GLU A 134 -40.94 1.12 -16.95
N SER A 135 -41.63 1.19 -15.81
CA SER A 135 -42.72 2.12 -15.53
C SER A 135 -42.30 3.51 -15.03
N ASP A 136 -41.04 3.70 -14.61
CA ASP A 136 -40.56 4.99 -14.14
C ASP A 136 -40.26 5.93 -15.32
N ALA A 137 -40.87 7.12 -15.33
CA ALA A 137 -40.63 8.15 -16.35
C ALA A 137 -39.22 8.73 -16.16
N VAL A 138 -38.27 8.25 -16.97
CA VAL A 138 -36.88 8.68 -16.94
C VAL A 138 -36.70 10.00 -17.71
N PRO A 139 -35.88 10.97 -17.25
CA PRO A 139 -35.60 12.20 -17.99
C PRO A 139 -35.10 11.94 -19.43
N ASN A 140 -35.43 12.82 -20.37
CA ASN A 140 -35.25 12.66 -21.83
C ASN A 140 -33.79 12.40 -22.32
N ASN A 141 -32.79 12.51 -21.45
CA ASN A 141 -31.37 12.28 -21.76
C ASN A 141 -30.85 10.90 -21.28
N PHE A 142 -31.73 10.01 -20.82
CA PHE A 142 -31.33 8.76 -20.18
C PHE A 142 -31.54 7.54 -21.07
N PRO A 143 -30.52 6.73 -21.34
CA PRO A 143 -30.69 5.45 -22.03
C PRO A 143 -31.44 4.46 -21.13
N LYS A 144 -32.64 4.04 -21.55
CA LYS A 144 -33.43 3.04 -20.83
C LYS A 144 -32.69 1.70 -20.75
N GLY A 145 -32.68 1.07 -19.58
CA GLY A 145 -32.09 -0.25 -19.36
C GLY A 145 -30.62 -0.27 -18.93
N GLN A 146 -29.98 0.88 -18.71
CA GLN A 146 -28.63 0.91 -18.13
C GLN A 146 -28.64 0.69 -16.61
N HIS A 147 -27.69 -0.12 -16.16
CA HIS A 147 -27.42 -0.36 -14.74
C HIS A 147 -26.97 0.93 -14.04
N VAL A 148 -27.59 1.28 -12.90
CA VAL A 148 -27.32 2.56 -12.20
C VAL A 148 -25.88 2.70 -11.78
N GLY A 149 -25.19 1.59 -11.46
CA GLY A 149 -23.74 1.56 -11.21
C GLY A 149 -22.92 2.20 -12.34
N ASN A 150 -23.25 1.91 -13.61
CA ASN A 150 -22.53 2.47 -14.76
C ASN A 150 -22.70 3.99 -14.85
N ILE A 151 -23.92 4.48 -14.61
CA ILE A 151 -24.25 5.90 -14.70
C ILE A 151 -23.56 6.71 -13.61
N ILE A 152 -23.60 6.23 -12.36
CA ILE A 152 -22.96 6.95 -11.26
C ILE A 152 -21.44 6.90 -11.39
N MET A 153 -20.87 5.77 -11.79
CA MET A 153 -19.42 5.63 -11.95
C MET A 153 -18.90 6.50 -13.11
N PHE A 154 -19.59 6.50 -14.26
CA PHE A 154 -19.28 7.44 -15.34
C PHE A 154 -19.33 8.89 -14.84
N SER A 155 -20.39 9.29 -14.13
CA SER A 155 -20.59 10.67 -13.71
C SER A 155 -19.55 11.11 -12.66
N ALA A 156 -19.22 10.24 -11.70
CA ALA A 156 -18.20 10.47 -10.69
C ALA A 156 -16.81 10.58 -11.31
N LEU A 157 -16.43 9.63 -12.17
CA LEU A 157 -15.14 9.63 -12.85
C LEU A 157 -15.02 10.83 -13.82
N ASN A 158 -16.08 11.16 -14.55
CA ASN A 158 -16.13 12.33 -15.44
C ASN A 158 -15.99 13.64 -14.67
N PHE A 159 -16.59 13.76 -13.48
CA PHE A 159 -16.38 14.91 -12.59
C PHE A 159 -14.91 15.00 -12.13
N ILE A 160 -14.34 13.91 -11.61
CA ILE A 160 -12.93 13.87 -11.16
C ILE A 160 -11.98 14.23 -12.30
N GLY A 161 -12.24 13.72 -13.50
CA GLY A 161 -11.41 13.97 -14.68
C GLY A 161 -11.46 15.41 -15.17
N LYS A 162 -12.65 16.03 -15.20
CA LYS A 162 -12.87 17.33 -15.87
C LYS A 162 -12.88 18.54 -14.95
N VAL A 163 -13.24 18.39 -13.68
CA VAL A 163 -13.33 19.51 -12.73
C VAL A 163 -12.02 19.65 -11.96
N ASP A 164 -11.50 20.87 -11.90
CA ASP A 164 -10.29 21.17 -11.13
C ASP A 164 -10.58 21.33 -9.64
N VAL A 165 -9.63 20.87 -8.83
CA VAL A 165 -9.65 21.09 -7.39
C VAL A 165 -9.40 22.57 -7.10
N SER A 166 -10.36 23.20 -6.44
CA SER A 166 -10.33 24.59 -6.01
C SER A 166 -10.90 24.71 -4.60
N PRO A 167 -10.73 25.83 -3.89
CA PRO A 167 -11.35 26.05 -2.58
C PRO A 167 -12.87 25.75 -2.52
N GLY A 168 -13.61 25.99 -3.62
CA GLY A 168 -15.05 25.75 -3.69
C GLY A 168 -15.43 24.30 -4.04
N THR A 169 -14.56 23.58 -4.74
CA THR A 169 -14.81 22.19 -5.18
C THR A 169 -14.13 21.15 -4.31
N TYR A 170 -13.18 21.56 -3.46
CA TYR A 170 -12.34 20.66 -2.65
C TYR A 170 -13.17 19.66 -1.83
N LEU A 171 -14.19 20.13 -1.10
CA LEU A 171 -15.03 19.26 -0.28
C LEU A 171 -15.79 18.25 -1.14
N LEU A 172 -16.32 18.69 -2.29
CA LEU A 172 -17.03 17.79 -3.20
C LEU A 172 -16.10 16.72 -3.79
N HIS A 173 -14.88 17.06 -4.17
CA HIS A 173 -13.88 16.07 -4.60
C HIS A 173 -13.58 15.07 -3.48
N GLN A 174 -13.38 15.56 -2.25
CA GLN A 174 -13.05 14.70 -1.13
C GLN A 174 -14.19 13.73 -0.79
N GLU A 175 -15.41 14.23 -0.65
CA GLU A 175 -16.61 13.41 -0.41
C GLU A 175 -16.87 12.41 -1.53
N LEU A 176 -16.64 12.82 -2.78
CA LEU A 176 -16.80 11.94 -3.93
C LEU A 176 -15.78 10.79 -3.92
N LEU A 177 -14.53 11.04 -3.53
CA LEU A 177 -13.55 9.95 -3.39
C LEU A 177 -13.92 8.99 -2.27
N TYR A 178 -14.44 9.47 -1.13
CA TYR A 178 -14.96 8.59 -0.09
C TYR A 178 -16.16 7.76 -0.56
N PHE A 179 -17.08 8.39 -1.30
CA PHE A 179 -18.18 7.67 -1.92
C PHE A 179 -17.68 6.56 -2.86
N LEU A 180 -16.64 6.82 -3.67
CA LEU A 180 -16.03 5.79 -4.51
C LEU A 180 -15.42 4.65 -3.70
N LEU A 181 -14.74 4.95 -2.58
CA LEU A 181 -14.22 3.91 -1.68
C LEU A 181 -15.35 3.05 -1.10
N ILE A 182 -16.47 3.65 -0.69
CA ILE A 182 -17.66 2.91 -0.21
C ILE A 182 -18.27 2.08 -1.34
N ALA A 183 -18.46 2.66 -2.51
CA ALA A 183 -19.08 1.98 -3.65
C ALA A 183 -18.26 0.77 -4.08
N MET A 184 -16.93 0.88 -4.09
CA MET A 184 -16.02 -0.22 -4.44
C MET A 184 -15.81 -1.22 -3.30
N SER A 185 -16.26 -0.93 -2.08
CA SER A 185 -16.10 -1.82 -0.92
C SER A 185 -16.94 -3.09 -0.99
N THR A 186 -17.71 -3.30 -2.07
CA THR A 186 -18.28 -4.59 -2.43
C THR A 186 -17.21 -5.69 -2.50
N GLN A 187 -15.98 -5.35 -2.89
CA GLN A 187 -14.84 -6.27 -2.88
C GLN A 187 -14.52 -6.85 -1.48
N LEU A 188 -14.83 -6.12 -0.40
CA LEU A 188 -14.60 -6.62 0.97
C LEU A 188 -15.49 -7.84 1.29
N ARG A 189 -16.58 -8.04 0.54
CA ARG A 189 -17.53 -9.14 0.73
C ARG A 189 -17.15 -10.41 -0.03
N SER A 190 -16.26 -10.33 -1.02
CA SER A 190 -15.74 -11.50 -1.74
C SER A 190 -14.50 -12.06 -1.04
N GLY A 191 -14.17 -13.31 -1.38
CA GLY A 191 -12.93 -13.95 -0.91
C GLY A 191 -11.67 -13.33 -1.53
N PRO A 192 -10.47 -13.70 -1.03
CA PRO A 192 -9.19 -13.17 -1.51
C PRO A 192 -8.87 -13.50 -2.98
N THR A 193 -9.41 -14.62 -3.49
CA THR A 193 -9.20 -15.08 -4.87
C THR A 193 -10.42 -14.71 -5.72
N PRO A 194 -10.28 -13.86 -6.76
CA PRO A 194 -11.42 -13.46 -7.59
C PRO A 194 -11.98 -14.64 -8.40
N GLY A 195 -13.27 -14.91 -8.22
CA GLY A 195 -14.03 -15.94 -8.95
C GLY A 195 -14.78 -15.38 -10.15
N PRO A 196 -15.15 -16.23 -11.14
CA PRO A 196 -15.90 -15.80 -12.33
C PRO A 196 -17.34 -15.35 -12.03
N ASN A 197 -17.86 -15.69 -10.84
CA ASN A 197 -19.18 -15.28 -10.36
C ASN A 197 -19.13 -14.04 -9.45
N ASP A 198 -17.94 -13.52 -9.12
CA ASP A 198 -17.85 -12.30 -8.31
C ASP A 198 -18.35 -11.11 -9.14
N ILE A 199 -19.42 -10.47 -8.66
CA ILE A 199 -19.99 -9.27 -9.28
C ILE A 199 -19.77 -8.09 -8.35
N HIS A 200 -19.15 -7.04 -8.87
CA HIS A 200 -18.90 -5.82 -8.12
C HIS A 200 -19.44 -4.60 -8.89
N PRO A 201 -20.72 -4.24 -8.68
CA PRO A 201 -21.47 -3.40 -9.62
C PRO A 201 -20.90 -2.00 -9.87
N PHE A 202 -20.04 -1.49 -8.98
CA PHE A 202 -19.42 -0.18 -9.10
C PHE A 202 -17.98 -0.24 -9.63
N ILE A 203 -17.13 -1.15 -9.13
CA ILE A 203 -15.75 -1.25 -9.64
C ILE A 203 -15.71 -1.88 -11.03
N ASP A 204 -16.59 -2.84 -11.33
CA ASP A 204 -16.72 -3.40 -12.69
C ASP A 204 -17.21 -2.34 -13.67
N ALA A 205 -18.17 -1.53 -13.25
CA ALA A 205 -18.61 -0.35 -13.98
C ALA A 205 -17.48 0.66 -14.23
N ALA A 206 -16.51 0.77 -13.31
CA ALA A 206 -15.32 1.59 -13.49
C ALA A 206 -14.39 1.01 -14.57
N MET A 207 -14.22 -0.32 -14.59
CA MET A 207 -13.39 -1.01 -15.58
C MET A 207 -13.96 -0.92 -17.00
N ASP A 208 -15.27 -0.80 -17.15
CA ASP A 208 -15.94 -0.70 -18.45
C ASP A 208 -15.90 0.72 -19.07
N GLN A 209 -15.27 1.70 -18.41
CA GLN A 209 -15.19 3.08 -18.90
C GLN A 209 -14.22 3.25 -20.08
N GLU A 210 -14.48 4.25 -20.94
CA GLU A 210 -13.60 4.57 -22.05
C GLU A 210 -12.18 4.93 -21.60
N SER A 211 -11.17 4.49 -22.35
CA SER A 211 -9.75 4.75 -22.05
C SER A 211 -9.41 6.25 -21.95
N SER A 212 -10.10 7.10 -22.72
CA SER A 212 -9.92 8.56 -22.67
C SER A 212 -10.28 9.13 -21.30
N LEU A 213 -11.37 8.65 -20.69
CA LEU A 213 -11.83 9.05 -19.37
C LEU A 213 -10.93 8.47 -18.29
N VAL A 214 -10.58 7.19 -18.39
CA VAL A 214 -9.65 6.52 -17.46
C VAL A 214 -8.33 7.29 -17.38
N ASN A 215 -7.75 7.64 -18.52
CA ASN A 215 -6.48 8.36 -18.58
C ASN A 215 -6.56 9.74 -17.93
N LEU A 216 -7.68 10.45 -18.12
CA LEU A 216 -7.91 11.75 -17.50
C LEU A 216 -8.05 11.63 -15.97
N VAL A 217 -8.79 10.63 -15.49
CA VAL A 217 -8.97 10.37 -14.05
C VAL A 217 -7.65 10.02 -13.39
N VAL A 218 -6.91 9.05 -13.94
CA VAL A 218 -5.60 8.64 -13.40
C VAL A 218 -4.69 9.86 -13.29
N ARG A 219 -4.60 10.68 -14.36
CA ARG A 219 -3.83 11.92 -14.34
C ARG A 219 -4.26 12.87 -13.22
N LYS A 220 -5.57 13.12 -13.05
CA LYS A 220 -6.08 14.02 -12.01
C LYS A 220 -5.81 13.50 -10.59
N LEU A 221 -6.00 12.21 -10.35
CA LEU A 221 -5.72 11.60 -9.05
C LEU A 221 -4.22 11.67 -8.70
N PHE A 222 -3.34 11.44 -9.68
CA PHE A 222 -1.89 11.65 -9.49
C PHE A 222 -1.56 13.12 -9.20
N LEU A 223 -2.17 14.07 -9.91
CA LEU A 223 -1.97 15.48 -9.64
C LEU A 223 -2.43 15.86 -8.23
N ASN A 224 -3.54 15.30 -7.74
CA ASN A 224 -3.97 15.48 -6.34
C ASN A 224 -2.93 14.92 -5.36
N TYR A 225 -2.38 13.74 -5.64
CA TYR A 225 -1.33 13.13 -4.82
C TYR A 225 -0.05 13.98 -4.80
N ILE A 226 0.38 14.51 -5.95
CA ILE A 226 1.59 15.33 -6.10
C ILE A 226 1.43 16.71 -5.47
N THR A 227 0.33 17.39 -5.79
CA THR A 227 0.09 18.78 -5.33
C THR A 227 -0.29 18.86 -3.85
N ARG A 228 -0.81 17.76 -3.28
CA ARG A 228 -1.25 17.64 -1.89
C ARG A 228 -2.06 18.86 -1.46
N PRO A 229 -3.19 19.17 -2.12
CA PRO A 229 -3.97 20.35 -1.81
C PRO A 229 -4.45 20.27 -0.35
N HIS A 230 -4.33 21.39 0.35
CA HIS A 230 -4.81 21.51 1.72
C HIS A 230 -6.13 22.28 1.71
N PHE A 231 -7.04 21.91 2.61
CA PHE A 231 -8.24 22.69 2.82
C PHE A 231 -7.84 24.12 3.24
N PRO A 232 -8.30 25.18 2.54
CA PRO A 232 -8.02 26.53 2.97
C PRO A 232 -8.76 26.81 4.27
N VAL A 233 -8.03 26.78 5.39
CA VAL A 233 -8.48 27.30 6.68
C VAL A 233 -8.48 28.83 6.62
N ASN A 234 -9.31 29.40 5.75
CA ASN A 234 -9.60 30.82 5.80
C ASN A 234 -10.73 31.02 6.82
N ASN A 235 -10.54 31.92 7.78
CA ASN A 235 -11.52 32.35 8.79
C ASN A 235 -12.87 32.87 8.22
N SER A 236 -13.08 32.78 6.91
CA SER A 236 -14.28 33.14 6.17
C SER A 236 -15.05 31.93 5.62
N SER A 237 -14.52 30.70 5.61
CA SER A 237 -15.29 29.50 5.22
C SER A 237 -16.20 28.97 6.34
N SER A 238 -16.03 29.48 7.57
CA SER A 238 -17.05 29.39 8.61
C SER A 238 -18.33 30.16 8.27
N ILE A 239 -18.30 31.08 7.29
CA ILE A 239 -19.46 31.93 6.95
C ILE A 239 -20.48 31.19 6.07
N ILE A 240 -20.07 30.16 5.31
CA ILE A 240 -21.05 29.39 4.49
C ILE A 240 -21.94 28.48 5.36
N LEU A 241 -21.52 28.19 6.60
CA LEU A 241 -22.26 27.37 7.56
C LEU A 241 -22.74 28.14 8.81
N SER A 242 -22.66 29.49 8.80
CA SER A 242 -23.14 30.27 9.95
C SER A 242 -23.64 31.67 9.58
N GLU A 243 -24.78 31.72 8.89
CA GLU A 243 -25.71 32.85 9.04
C GLU A 243 -27.03 32.35 9.61
N GLU A 244 -27.07 32.13 10.93
CA GLU A 244 -28.10 32.76 11.77
C GLU A 244 -27.69 32.69 13.26
N ASN A 245 -27.81 33.84 13.91
CA ASN A 245 -27.41 34.15 15.28
C ASN A 245 -27.81 33.09 16.33
N GLN A 246 -26.83 32.59 17.12
CA GLN A 246 -26.70 32.87 18.57
C GLN A 246 -25.50 32.14 19.19
N HIS A 247 -24.70 32.90 19.95
CA HIS A 247 -23.50 32.48 20.67
C HIS A 247 -23.76 31.42 21.75
N GLY A 248 -22.90 30.41 21.84
CA GLY A 248 -22.86 29.49 22.99
C GLY A 248 -21.60 28.64 23.05
N VAL A 249 -20.64 29.05 23.89
CA VAL A 249 -19.36 28.35 24.18
C VAL A 249 -19.54 26.96 24.81
N LEU A 250 -20.77 26.55 25.13
CA LEU A 250 -21.10 25.30 25.83
C LEU A 250 -21.23 24.04 24.94
N ARG A 251 -21.13 24.15 23.61
CA ARG A 251 -21.08 22.97 22.73
C ARG A 251 -19.69 22.29 22.68
N ARG A 252 -18.66 22.91 23.28
CA ARG A 252 -17.26 22.42 23.28
C ARG A 252 -16.95 21.31 24.28
N VAL A 253 -17.90 20.84 25.09
CA VAL A 253 -17.62 19.86 26.17
C VAL A 253 -18.50 18.59 26.08
N GLY A 254 -19.20 18.36 24.97
CA GLY A 254 -20.10 17.21 24.81
C GLY A 254 -19.50 16.06 23.98
N SER A 255 -19.01 15.02 24.66
CA SER A 255 -18.89 13.62 24.20
C SER A 255 -17.69 13.20 23.34
N ALA A 256 -16.68 12.64 24.01
CA ALA A 256 -15.69 11.72 23.45
C ALA A 256 -16.23 10.27 23.30
N ALA A 257 -17.55 10.07 23.38
CA ALA A 257 -18.20 8.74 23.37
C ALA A 257 -19.34 8.63 22.33
N ALA A 258 -19.40 9.53 21.33
CA ALA A 258 -20.41 9.53 20.27
C ALA A 258 -19.86 9.07 18.90
N ASN A 259 -18.87 8.17 18.87
CA ASN A 259 -18.13 7.75 17.68
C ASN A 259 -18.80 6.64 16.83
N LEU A 260 -20.10 6.74 16.56
CA LEU A 260 -20.78 5.75 15.69
C LEU A 260 -21.61 6.38 14.54
N MET A 261 -21.40 7.66 14.23
CA MET A 261 -21.69 8.24 12.92
C MET A 261 -20.36 8.66 12.27
N LEU A 262 -19.75 7.75 11.51
CA LEU A 262 -18.55 8.05 10.73
C LEU A 262 -18.92 8.07 9.24
N LEU A 263 -19.11 9.29 8.71
CA LEU A 263 -18.88 9.83 7.35
C LEU A 263 -19.17 11.36 7.40
N PRO A 264 -18.52 12.23 6.60
CA PRO A 264 -17.40 13.05 7.06
C PRO A 264 -17.78 14.53 7.28
N LEU A 265 -18.36 14.84 8.43
CA LEU A 265 -18.52 16.25 8.86
C LEU A 265 -17.78 16.56 10.18
N ASN A 266 -16.71 15.82 10.48
CA ASN A 266 -15.85 16.05 11.65
C ASN A 266 -14.45 16.58 11.27
N TYR A 267 -14.37 17.68 10.53
CA TYR A 267 -13.10 18.38 10.24
C TYR A 267 -12.58 19.28 11.37
N LEU A 268 -13.18 19.25 12.57
CA LEU A 268 -12.87 20.27 13.60
C LEU A 268 -12.23 19.76 14.89
N VAL A 269 -11.80 18.49 14.97
CA VAL A 269 -11.00 18.04 16.12
C VAL A 269 -9.88 17.12 15.63
N SER A 270 -8.80 17.70 15.12
CA SER A 270 -7.50 17.02 15.09
C SER A 270 -6.62 17.62 16.19
N SER A 271 -6.05 16.73 16.98
CA SER A 271 -5.06 17.04 18.02
C SER A 271 -3.76 17.53 17.37
N ALA A 272 -2.96 18.30 18.11
CA ALA A 272 -1.85 19.11 17.62
C ALA A 272 -0.61 18.36 17.05
N GLY A 273 -0.77 17.19 16.42
CA GLY A 273 0.29 16.40 15.76
C GLY A 273 0.05 16.04 14.29
N GLU A 274 -1.11 16.36 13.70
CA GLU A 274 -1.59 15.84 12.41
C GLU A 274 -1.63 16.86 11.26
N ALA A 275 -0.87 17.95 11.37
CA ALA A 275 -0.85 19.05 10.39
C ALA A 275 -0.22 18.68 9.01
N SER A 276 0.11 17.41 8.74
CA SER A 276 0.83 16.94 7.55
C SER A 276 0.04 16.02 6.61
N ARG A 277 -1.19 15.62 6.97
CA ARG A 277 -2.05 14.78 6.13
C ARG A 277 -2.84 15.65 5.16
N SER A 278 -2.78 15.31 3.87
CA SER A 278 -3.65 15.87 2.83
C SER A 278 -4.68 14.79 2.51
N PRO A 279 -5.88 14.85 3.09
CA PRO A 279 -6.87 13.79 2.96
C PRO A 279 -7.27 13.52 1.50
N LEU A 280 -7.32 14.58 0.68
CA LEU A 280 -7.62 14.43 -0.75
C LEU A 280 -6.51 13.65 -1.47
N ALA A 281 -5.24 13.90 -1.14
CA ALA A 281 -4.12 13.17 -1.71
C ALA A 281 -4.13 11.69 -1.29
N GLU A 282 -4.42 11.41 -0.02
CA GLU A 282 -4.51 10.05 0.51
C GLU A 282 -5.68 9.28 -0.10
N SER A 283 -6.89 9.87 -0.15
CA SER A 283 -8.03 9.24 -0.82
C SER A 283 -7.80 9.06 -2.32
N SER A 284 -7.11 10.01 -2.99
CA SER A 284 -6.78 9.87 -4.41
C SER A 284 -5.85 8.69 -4.65
N LEU A 285 -4.83 8.52 -3.78
CA LEU A 285 -3.93 7.38 -3.82
C LEU A 285 -4.67 6.06 -3.59
N ASN A 286 -5.54 6.00 -2.58
CA ASN A 286 -6.32 4.80 -2.26
C ASN A 286 -7.20 4.37 -3.45
N VAL A 287 -7.88 5.32 -4.09
CA VAL A 287 -8.70 5.05 -5.28
C VAL A 287 -7.83 4.57 -6.45
N ILE A 288 -6.66 5.17 -6.70
CA ILE A 288 -5.71 4.69 -7.73
C ILE A 288 -5.33 3.23 -7.45
N LEU A 289 -4.97 2.89 -6.20
CA LEU A 289 -4.51 1.56 -5.84
C LEU A 289 -5.63 0.51 -5.98
N ILE A 290 -6.83 0.78 -5.46
CA ILE A 290 -7.98 -0.13 -5.60
C ILE A 290 -8.27 -0.40 -7.09
N LEU A 291 -8.34 0.65 -7.90
CA LEU A 291 -8.63 0.51 -9.32
C LEU A 291 -7.51 -0.20 -10.06
N SER A 292 -6.24 0.01 -9.70
CA SER A 292 -5.08 -0.60 -10.39
C SER A 292 -4.88 -2.08 -10.03
N TYR A 293 -5.35 -2.51 -8.85
CA TYR A 293 -5.18 -3.88 -8.36
C TYR A 293 -6.45 -4.74 -8.43
N HIS A 294 -7.56 -4.20 -8.94
CA HIS A 294 -8.75 -5.01 -9.25
C HIS A 294 -8.48 -5.97 -10.41
N HIS A 295 -8.94 -7.22 -10.26
CA HIS A 295 -8.89 -8.25 -11.28
C HIS A 295 -10.29 -8.85 -11.42
N LYS A 296 -10.88 -8.73 -12.62
CA LYS A 296 -12.16 -9.35 -12.93
C LYS A 296 -11.92 -10.67 -13.65
N CYS A 297 -12.36 -11.76 -13.05
CA CYS A 297 -12.24 -13.11 -13.58
C CYS A 297 -13.39 -13.38 -14.57
N ILE A 298 -13.08 -13.94 -15.73
CA ILE A 298 -14.06 -14.27 -16.78
C ILE A 298 -13.94 -15.76 -17.10
N SER A 299 -15.08 -16.46 -17.13
CA SER A 299 -15.16 -17.84 -17.64
C SER A 299 -15.46 -17.84 -19.15
N VAL A 300 -14.80 -18.73 -19.90
CA VAL A 300 -15.12 -18.97 -21.32
C VAL A 300 -16.07 -20.15 -21.43
N ASP A 301 -17.35 -19.87 -21.69
CA ASP A 301 -18.29 -20.91 -22.12
C ASP A 301 -17.98 -21.31 -23.58
N TYR A 302 -17.35 -22.47 -23.77
CA TYR A 302 -17.31 -23.10 -25.09
C TYR A 302 -18.74 -23.46 -25.49
N VAL A 303 -19.34 -22.69 -26.39
CA VAL A 303 -20.60 -23.07 -27.04
C VAL A 303 -20.33 -24.34 -27.83
N MET A 304 -20.73 -25.48 -27.27
CA MET A 304 -20.61 -26.79 -27.91
C MET A 304 -21.55 -26.81 -29.12
N TYR A 305 -21.01 -26.60 -30.33
CA TYR A 305 -21.70 -27.08 -31.53
C TYR A 305 -21.80 -28.60 -31.39
N LYS A 306 -23.00 -29.11 -31.12
CA LYS A 306 -23.28 -30.55 -31.09
C LYS A 306 -22.96 -31.14 -32.47
N SER A 307 -21.77 -31.68 -32.64
CA SER A 307 -21.54 -32.78 -33.57
C SER A 307 -21.63 -34.06 -32.75
N ASP A 308 -22.68 -34.83 -33.01
CA ASP A 308 -22.83 -36.20 -32.51
C ASP A 308 -21.66 -37.04 -33.01
N ASP A 309 -20.64 -37.25 -32.18
CA ASP A 309 -19.86 -38.47 -32.25
C ASP A 309 -19.31 -38.83 -30.87
N ASN A 310 -19.74 -40.00 -30.39
CA ASN A 310 -19.34 -40.59 -29.13
C ASN A 310 -17.88 -41.05 -29.20
N ASN A 311 -17.00 -40.42 -28.43
CA ASN A 311 -15.90 -41.10 -27.76
C ASN A 311 -15.41 -40.29 -26.56
N SER A 312 -15.02 -41.01 -25.51
CA SER A 312 -14.71 -40.55 -24.16
C SER A 312 -13.51 -39.60 -24.04
N GLU A 313 -13.50 -38.86 -22.92
CA GLU A 313 -12.37 -38.16 -22.26
C GLU A 313 -12.09 -36.69 -22.63
N SER A 314 -12.77 -35.77 -21.95
CA SER A 314 -12.19 -34.83 -20.98
C SER A 314 -13.29 -33.83 -20.60
N LEU A 315 -13.53 -33.61 -19.30
CA LEU A 315 -14.28 -32.42 -18.88
C LEU A 315 -13.52 -31.21 -19.43
N PRO A 316 -14.14 -30.29 -20.19
CA PRO A 316 -13.47 -29.06 -20.54
C PRO A 316 -13.14 -28.37 -19.22
N LYS A 317 -11.85 -28.18 -18.93
CA LYS A 317 -11.46 -27.25 -17.87
C LYS A 317 -12.02 -25.91 -18.31
N GLU A 318 -12.94 -25.33 -17.55
CA GLU A 318 -13.30 -23.92 -17.70
C GLU A 318 -12.00 -23.13 -17.58
N GLU A 319 -11.47 -22.66 -18.70
CA GLU A 319 -10.30 -21.78 -18.70
C GLU A 319 -10.79 -20.40 -18.27
N THR A 320 -10.50 -20.06 -17.02
CA THR A 320 -10.72 -18.72 -16.49
C THR A 320 -9.52 -17.83 -16.82
N TYR A 321 -9.78 -16.57 -17.18
CA TYR A 321 -8.74 -15.57 -17.38
C TYR A 321 -9.17 -14.23 -16.78
N PHE A 322 -8.21 -13.38 -16.44
CA PHE A 322 -8.48 -12.04 -15.94
C PHE A 322 -8.63 -11.04 -17.10
N SER A 323 -9.64 -10.17 -17.04
CA SER A 323 -9.79 -9.07 -17.99
C SER A 323 -8.65 -8.06 -17.87
N GLU A 324 -8.30 -7.40 -18.97
CA GLU A 324 -7.32 -6.31 -18.95
C GLU A 324 -7.82 -5.15 -18.05
N ASN A 325 -6.98 -4.72 -17.11
CA ASN A 325 -7.31 -3.60 -16.22
C ASN A 325 -6.90 -2.25 -16.86
N PRO A 326 -7.85 -1.38 -17.23
CA PRO A 326 -7.54 -0.12 -17.92
C PRO A 326 -6.80 0.89 -17.04
N PHE A 327 -7.02 0.90 -15.73
CA PHE A 327 -6.32 1.79 -14.79
C PHE A 327 -4.87 1.36 -14.58
N ARG A 328 -4.61 0.05 -14.51
CA ARG A 328 -3.25 -0.50 -14.48
C ARG A 328 -2.51 -0.20 -15.78
N LYS A 329 -3.15 -0.37 -16.93
CA LYS A 329 -2.58 -0.02 -18.24
C LYS A 329 -2.26 1.48 -18.36
N ALA A 330 -3.16 2.32 -17.87
CA ALA A 330 -2.95 3.76 -17.76
C ALA A 330 -1.70 4.07 -16.93
N LEU A 331 -1.56 3.47 -15.75
CA LEU A 331 -0.37 3.63 -14.89
C LEU A 331 0.93 3.22 -15.60
N GLN A 332 0.91 2.08 -16.30
CA GLN A 332 2.08 1.54 -17.00
C GLN A 332 2.49 2.37 -18.24
N SER A 333 1.55 3.10 -18.84
CA SER A 333 1.77 3.92 -20.04
C SER A 333 1.97 5.40 -19.76
N ALA A 334 2.01 5.81 -18.49
CA ALA A 334 2.26 7.20 -18.12
C ALA A 334 3.68 7.62 -18.47
N GLN A 335 3.83 8.82 -19.02
CA GLN A 335 5.08 9.42 -19.45
C GLN A 335 5.32 10.74 -18.73
N ASP A 336 6.59 11.15 -18.66
CA ASP A 336 6.94 12.44 -18.11
C ASP A 336 6.41 13.59 -18.98
N ILE A 337 6.10 14.73 -18.34
CA ILE A 337 5.66 15.96 -19.01
C ILE A 337 6.83 16.61 -19.76
N GLU A 338 8.07 16.48 -19.26
CA GLU A 338 9.24 17.14 -19.86
C GLU A 338 9.82 16.34 -21.04
N PHE A 339 9.48 15.05 -21.14
CA PHE A 339 9.94 14.15 -22.20
C PHE A 339 8.91 14.05 -23.34
N ASP A 340 8.84 15.07 -24.18
CA ASP A 340 8.23 14.90 -25.50
C ASP A 340 9.25 14.20 -26.41
N ARG A 341 9.06 12.89 -26.63
CA ARG A 341 9.61 12.30 -27.85
C ARG A 341 8.84 12.94 -29.00
N ASP A 342 9.46 13.91 -29.66
CA ASP A 342 9.11 14.32 -31.03
C ASP A 342 9.38 13.15 -31.99
N ASP A 343 8.76 12.00 -31.77
CA ASP A 343 8.64 10.96 -32.79
C ASP A 343 7.47 11.34 -33.70
N THR A 344 7.68 12.45 -34.43
CA THR A 344 7.07 12.62 -35.75
C THR A 344 7.28 11.33 -36.55
N GLU A 345 6.17 10.69 -36.91
CA GLU A 345 6.01 9.64 -37.95
C GLU A 345 5.89 8.16 -37.58
N ALA A 346 5.67 7.75 -36.32
CA ALA A 346 5.33 6.34 -36.04
C ALA A 346 4.38 6.12 -34.86
N ASN A 347 3.12 6.57 -34.97
CA ASN A 347 1.90 5.88 -34.50
C ASN A 347 0.70 6.85 -34.50
N ALA A 348 0.02 7.00 -35.63
CA ALA A 348 -1.30 7.64 -35.70
C ALA A 348 -2.44 6.81 -35.02
N HIS A 349 -2.07 5.84 -34.17
CA HIS A 349 -2.97 4.89 -33.50
C HIS A 349 -2.71 4.77 -31.98
N GLY A 350 -1.83 5.59 -31.41
CA GLY A 350 -1.67 5.67 -29.95
C GLY A 350 -2.79 6.52 -29.34
N GLY A 351 -3.61 5.93 -28.47
CA GLY A 351 -4.60 6.67 -27.69
C GLY A 351 -3.96 7.77 -26.83
N PRO A 352 -4.76 8.64 -26.17
CA PRO A 352 -4.25 9.79 -25.43
C PRO A 352 -3.27 9.37 -24.33
N LEU A 353 -1.99 9.75 -24.48
CA LEU A 353 -0.92 9.44 -23.52
C LEU A 353 -1.12 10.19 -22.19
N ILE A 354 -0.88 9.51 -21.06
CA ILE A 354 -0.93 10.12 -19.74
C ILE A 354 0.39 10.84 -19.47
N ARG A 355 0.32 12.15 -19.25
CA ARG A 355 1.50 12.98 -18.93
C ARG A 355 1.51 13.38 -17.46
N LEU A 356 2.54 12.97 -16.71
CA LEU A 356 2.74 13.24 -15.28
C LEU A 356 4.07 13.98 -15.06
N PRO A 357 4.17 14.92 -14.09
CA PRO A 357 5.44 15.55 -13.77
C PRO A 357 6.29 14.59 -12.93
N PHE A 358 7.17 13.81 -13.56
CA PHE A 358 7.94 12.78 -12.86
C PHE A 358 8.86 13.35 -11.78
N ALA A 359 9.40 14.55 -11.98
CA ALA A 359 10.18 15.26 -10.96
C ALA A 359 9.38 15.47 -9.66
N SER A 360 8.20 16.08 -9.77
CA SER A 360 7.35 16.33 -8.61
C SER A 360 6.79 15.03 -8.01
N LEU A 361 6.51 14.01 -8.84
CA LEU A 361 6.11 12.68 -8.37
C LEU A 361 7.22 12.01 -7.56
N PHE A 362 8.46 12.06 -8.04
CA PHE A 362 9.63 11.53 -7.36
C PHE A 362 9.85 12.18 -6.00
N ASP A 363 9.80 13.51 -5.93
CA ASP A 363 9.95 14.26 -4.68
C ASP A 363 8.81 13.94 -3.70
N THR A 364 7.57 13.85 -4.21
CA THR A 364 6.39 13.53 -3.39
C THR A 364 6.47 12.12 -2.82
N LEU A 365 6.87 11.14 -3.63
CA LEU A 365 7.12 9.78 -3.18
C LEU A 365 8.17 9.80 -2.06
N GLY A 366 9.34 10.42 -2.29
CA GLY A 366 10.40 10.56 -1.28
C GLY A 366 9.91 11.10 0.07
N MET A 367 9.03 12.10 0.06
CA MET A 367 8.43 12.64 1.30
C MET A 367 7.42 11.70 1.98
N CYS A 368 6.76 10.83 1.24
CA CYS A 368 5.61 10.04 1.71
C CYS A 368 5.92 8.55 1.96
N LEU A 369 7.15 8.08 1.72
CA LEU A 369 7.53 6.67 1.87
C LEU A 369 7.46 6.11 3.31
N SER A 370 7.16 6.93 4.32
CA SER A 370 6.78 6.42 5.64
C SER A 370 5.40 5.76 5.65
N ASN A 371 4.56 6.04 4.65
CA ASN A 371 3.23 5.46 4.46
C ASN A 371 3.30 4.27 3.48
N GLU A 372 2.76 3.13 3.90
CA GLU A 372 2.73 1.89 3.12
C GLU A 372 2.05 2.04 1.76
N SER A 373 0.99 2.84 1.65
CA SER A 373 0.30 3.08 0.38
C SER A 373 1.21 3.79 -0.63
N SER A 374 2.09 4.68 -0.17
CA SER A 374 3.06 5.37 -1.03
C SER A 374 4.21 4.46 -1.45
N VAL A 375 4.62 3.52 -0.58
CA VAL A 375 5.58 2.46 -0.93
C VAL A 375 4.98 1.53 -1.98
N LEU A 376 3.71 1.14 -1.83
CA LEU A 376 3.01 0.32 -2.81
C LEU A 376 2.90 1.03 -4.17
N LEU A 377 2.59 2.33 -4.18
CA LEU A 377 2.60 3.13 -5.41
C LEU A 377 3.98 3.15 -6.07
N LEU A 378 5.05 3.37 -5.29
CA LEU A 378 6.41 3.34 -5.79
C LEU A 378 6.71 1.98 -6.42
N TYR A 379 6.36 0.88 -5.75
CA TYR A 379 6.48 -0.47 -6.31
C TYR A 379 5.72 -0.60 -7.64
N SER A 380 4.45 -0.19 -7.71
CA SER A 380 3.65 -0.28 -8.94
C SER A 380 4.30 0.47 -10.09
N LEU A 381 4.89 1.66 -9.82
CA LEU A 381 5.56 2.48 -10.81
C LEU A 381 6.90 1.89 -11.26
N VAL A 382 7.79 1.52 -10.33
CA VAL A 382 9.13 1.00 -10.72
C VAL A 382 9.07 -0.40 -11.33
N HIS A 383 8.06 -1.20 -10.99
CA HIS A 383 7.86 -2.52 -11.56
C HIS A 383 7.08 -2.47 -12.88
N GLY A 384 6.05 -1.62 -12.98
CA GLY A 384 5.11 -1.61 -14.09
C GLY A 384 5.35 -0.55 -15.16
N ASN A 385 6.01 0.56 -14.84
CA ASN A 385 6.22 1.67 -15.76
C ASN A 385 7.72 1.82 -16.07
N SER A 386 8.12 1.40 -17.27
CA SER A 386 9.52 1.43 -17.70
C SER A 386 10.08 2.84 -17.79
N ASP A 387 9.27 3.81 -18.21
CA ASP A 387 9.69 5.20 -18.37
C ASP A 387 9.98 5.84 -17.00
N PHE A 388 9.16 5.55 -15.99
CA PHE A 388 9.39 6.00 -14.62
C PHE A 388 10.58 5.28 -13.97
N LEU A 389 10.75 3.97 -14.21
CA LEU A 389 11.94 3.25 -13.75
C LEU A 389 13.22 3.86 -14.35
N GLU A 390 13.27 4.08 -15.66
CA GLU A 390 14.40 4.72 -16.33
C GLU A 390 14.66 6.11 -15.75
N TYR A 391 13.59 6.91 -15.56
CA TYR A 391 13.67 8.21 -14.91
C TYR A 391 14.33 8.11 -13.53
N VAL A 392 13.92 7.17 -12.67
CA VAL A 392 14.52 6.98 -11.34
C VAL A 392 16.00 6.58 -11.46
N LEU A 393 16.35 5.66 -12.36
CA LEU A 393 17.72 5.14 -12.49
C LEU A 393 18.75 6.19 -12.94
N VAL A 394 18.33 7.21 -13.70
CA VAL A 394 19.24 8.27 -14.18
C VAL A 394 19.38 9.46 -13.22
N ARG A 395 18.64 9.48 -12.10
CA ARG A 395 18.68 10.58 -11.12
C ARG A 395 20.00 10.61 -10.35
N THR A 396 20.45 11.82 -10.01
CA THR A 396 21.68 12.04 -9.23
C THR A 396 21.45 12.18 -7.73
N ASP A 397 20.22 12.49 -7.33
CA ASP A 397 19.73 12.71 -5.97
C ASP A 397 18.86 11.53 -5.50
N LEU A 398 19.38 10.32 -5.70
CA LEU A 398 18.73 9.07 -5.29
C LEU A 398 18.50 9.00 -3.77
N ASP A 399 19.24 9.75 -2.97
CA ASP A 399 19.05 9.84 -1.52
C ASP A 399 17.65 10.35 -1.14
N THR A 400 16.99 11.17 -1.97
CA THR A 400 15.59 11.59 -1.78
C THR A 400 14.64 10.38 -1.66
N LEU A 401 14.88 9.32 -2.44
CA LEU A 401 14.06 8.10 -2.42
C LEU A 401 14.63 7.05 -1.46
N LEU A 402 15.95 6.81 -1.50
CA LEU A 402 16.56 5.71 -0.77
C LEU A 402 16.69 6.00 0.73
N MET A 403 16.87 7.25 1.16
CA MET A 403 17.03 7.56 2.60
C MET A 403 15.79 7.19 3.43
N PRO A 404 14.55 7.57 3.05
CA PRO A 404 13.34 7.13 3.72
C PRO A 404 13.19 5.60 3.75
N MET A 405 13.48 4.91 2.65
CA MET A 405 13.41 3.44 2.58
C MET A 405 14.42 2.76 3.53
N LEU A 406 15.65 3.28 3.59
CA LEU A 406 16.67 2.80 4.50
C LEU A 406 16.28 3.05 5.97
N GLU A 407 15.63 4.18 6.26
CA GLU A 407 15.10 4.47 7.59
C GLU A 407 13.95 3.52 7.97
N THR A 408 13.07 3.16 7.02
CA THR A 408 12.04 2.14 7.23
C THR A 408 12.65 0.79 7.61
N LEU A 409 13.68 0.34 6.88
CA LEU A 409 14.39 -0.90 7.21
C LEU A 409 15.14 -0.83 8.54
N TYR A 410 15.73 0.34 8.86
CA TYR A 410 16.38 0.56 10.14
C TYR A 410 15.41 0.40 11.33
N ASN A 411 14.18 0.89 11.15
CA ASN A 411 13.07 0.81 12.10
C ASN A 411 12.17 -0.42 11.88
N ALA A 412 12.68 -1.52 11.29
CA ALA A 412 11.90 -2.71 10.97
C ALA A 412 11.06 -3.26 12.15
N SER A 413 11.47 -3.06 13.40
CA SER A 413 10.71 -3.51 14.58
C SER A 413 9.38 -2.77 14.81
N SER A 414 9.21 -1.59 14.24
CA SER A 414 7.97 -0.79 14.35
C SER A 414 7.18 -0.72 13.04
N ARG A 415 7.52 -1.58 12.07
CA ARG A 415 6.88 -1.63 10.75
C ARG A 415 6.24 -3.00 10.54
N THR A 416 5.21 -3.04 9.69
CA THR A 416 4.60 -4.30 9.27
C THR A 416 5.55 -5.09 8.38
N SER A 417 5.41 -6.41 8.34
CA SER A 417 6.20 -7.27 7.44
C SER A 417 6.01 -6.86 5.98
N ASN A 418 4.78 -6.55 5.57
CA ASN A 418 4.46 -6.13 4.20
C ASN A 418 5.21 -4.85 3.79
N HIS A 419 5.29 -3.85 4.68
CA HIS A 419 6.08 -2.65 4.44
C HIS A 419 7.56 -2.99 4.21
N ILE A 420 8.15 -3.85 5.05
CA ILE A 420 9.54 -4.27 4.92
C ILE A 420 9.76 -5.02 3.60
N TYR A 421 8.86 -5.94 3.23
CA TYR A 421 8.95 -6.70 2.00
C TYR A 421 8.90 -5.82 0.77
N MET A 422 7.94 -4.89 0.68
CA MET A 422 7.86 -3.99 -0.46
C MET A 422 9.12 -3.14 -0.62
N VAL A 423 9.68 -2.62 0.47
CA VAL A 423 10.94 -1.87 0.42
C VAL A 423 12.09 -2.74 -0.08
N LEU A 424 12.21 -3.98 0.40
CA LEU A 424 13.24 -4.91 -0.07
C LEU A 424 13.07 -5.30 -1.55
N VAL A 425 11.84 -5.48 -2.01
CA VAL A 425 11.52 -5.74 -3.42
C VAL A 425 11.90 -4.53 -4.29
N ILE A 426 11.60 -3.31 -3.86
CA ILE A 426 12.00 -2.09 -4.58
C ILE A 426 13.53 -1.99 -4.65
N PHE A 427 14.25 -2.26 -3.55
CA PHE A 427 15.72 -2.32 -3.60
C PHE A 427 16.22 -3.39 -4.56
N LEU A 428 15.59 -4.57 -4.59
CA LEU A 428 15.94 -5.63 -5.53
C LEU A 428 15.73 -5.15 -6.97
N ILE A 429 14.58 -4.57 -7.30
CA ILE A 429 14.25 -4.00 -8.63
C ILE A 429 15.31 -2.97 -9.06
N LEU A 430 15.59 -1.98 -8.23
CA LEU A 430 16.57 -0.94 -8.56
C LEU A 430 17.99 -1.51 -8.71
N SER A 431 18.36 -2.49 -7.87
CA SER A 431 19.68 -3.14 -7.95
C SER A 431 19.88 -4.00 -9.19
N GLN A 432 18.84 -4.29 -9.99
CA GLN A 432 19.03 -5.01 -11.25
C GLN A 432 19.85 -4.20 -12.25
N ASP A 433 19.83 -2.86 -12.14
CA ASP A 433 20.63 -1.99 -12.99
C ASP A 433 22.04 -1.74 -12.46
N SER A 434 23.02 -1.95 -13.33
CA SER A 434 24.44 -1.76 -13.00
C SER A 434 24.84 -0.29 -12.80
N SER A 435 24.16 0.64 -13.47
CA SER A 435 24.46 2.08 -13.35
C SER A 435 24.01 2.61 -11.99
N PHE A 436 22.83 2.19 -11.53
CA PHE A 436 22.35 2.41 -10.16
C PHE A 436 23.34 1.88 -9.13
N ASN A 437 23.76 0.61 -9.26
CA ASN A 437 24.70 0.02 -8.31
C ASN A 437 26.02 0.79 -8.24
N ALA A 438 26.50 1.35 -9.35
CA ALA A 438 27.70 2.18 -9.36
C ALA A 438 27.47 3.62 -8.86
N SER A 439 26.29 4.21 -9.10
CA SER A 439 25.98 5.61 -8.77
C SER A 439 25.80 5.82 -7.26
N VAL A 440 25.17 4.88 -6.55
CA VAL A 440 24.95 4.97 -5.10
C VAL A 440 26.27 5.06 -4.30
N HIS A 441 27.36 4.50 -4.82
CA HIS A 441 28.68 4.60 -4.18
C HIS A 441 29.38 5.95 -4.41
N LYS A 442 28.93 6.74 -5.40
CA LYS A 442 29.45 8.09 -5.69
C LYS A 442 28.73 9.18 -4.89
N LEU A 443 27.50 8.91 -4.44
CA LEU A 443 26.71 9.85 -3.65
C LEU A 443 27.20 9.84 -2.20
N MET A 444 27.84 10.94 -1.78
CA MET A 444 28.39 11.10 -0.43
C MET A 444 27.39 11.75 0.51
N LEU A 445 27.07 11.08 1.62
CA LEU A 445 26.16 11.60 2.63
C LEU A 445 26.93 12.48 3.62
N THR A 446 26.36 13.65 3.92
CA THR A 446 26.92 14.56 4.92
C THR A 446 26.64 14.04 6.35
N TYR A 447 25.41 13.60 6.60
CA TYR A 447 24.95 13.12 7.89
C TYR A 447 23.71 12.23 7.75
N VAL A 448 23.57 11.22 8.63
CA VAL A 448 22.40 10.34 8.71
C VAL A 448 21.77 10.53 10.10
N PRO A 449 20.66 11.29 10.23
CA PRO A 449 20.14 11.72 11.53
C PRO A 449 19.57 10.59 12.40
N TRP A 450 18.95 9.60 11.76
CA TRP A 450 18.23 8.52 12.44
C TRP A 450 19.11 7.32 12.83
N TYR A 451 20.36 7.25 12.35
CA TYR A 451 21.26 6.13 12.66
C TYR A 451 21.97 6.33 13.99
N GLN A 452 21.69 5.48 14.99
CA GLN A 452 22.07 5.75 16.38
C GLN A 452 23.33 5.00 16.83
N GLU A 453 23.71 3.89 16.21
CA GLU A 453 24.82 3.05 16.69
C GLU A 453 26.19 3.70 16.52
N ARG A 454 26.34 4.58 15.51
CA ARG A 454 27.60 5.25 15.21
C ARG A 454 27.37 6.51 14.37
N ARG A 455 28.19 7.54 14.57
CA ARG A 455 28.24 8.67 13.64
C ARG A 455 28.81 8.24 12.29
N LEU A 456 27.96 8.24 11.26
CA LEU A 456 28.34 7.97 9.87
C LEU A 456 28.67 9.30 9.19
N ASN A 457 29.94 9.72 9.31
CA ASN A 457 30.44 10.92 8.63
C ASN A 457 31.03 10.52 7.28
N GLN A 458 30.77 11.30 6.22
CA GLN A 458 31.37 11.12 4.88
C GLN A 458 31.25 9.67 4.38
N THR A 459 30.07 9.08 4.53
CA THR A 459 29.79 7.71 4.08
C THR A 459 28.98 7.78 2.79
N SER A 460 29.29 6.95 1.80
CA SER A 460 28.49 6.89 0.58
C SER A 460 27.12 6.26 0.84
N LEU A 461 26.11 6.63 0.06
CA LEU A 461 24.78 6.01 0.12
C LEU A 461 24.87 4.49 -0.07
N GLY A 462 25.70 4.02 -1.00
CA GLY A 462 25.96 2.59 -1.19
C GLY A 462 26.60 1.91 0.04
N SER A 463 27.46 2.60 0.79
CA SER A 463 27.96 2.07 2.07
C SER A 463 26.84 1.97 3.13
N LEU A 464 25.95 2.96 3.19
CA LEU A 464 24.78 2.94 4.08
C LEU A 464 23.83 1.80 3.72
N MET A 465 23.53 1.59 2.43
CA MET A 465 22.73 0.47 1.95
C MET A 465 23.29 -0.87 2.44
N VAL A 466 24.60 -1.10 2.27
CA VAL A 466 25.27 -2.32 2.76
C VAL A 466 25.09 -2.48 4.27
N ILE A 467 25.28 -1.41 5.05
CA ILE A 467 25.12 -1.43 6.52
C ILE A 467 23.68 -1.81 6.90
N ILE A 468 22.69 -1.20 6.27
CA ILE A 468 21.27 -1.41 6.60
C ILE A 468 20.79 -2.78 6.16
N LEU A 469 21.12 -3.25 4.95
CA LEU A 469 20.76 -4.60 4.48
C LEU A 469 21.33 -5.67 5.42
N ILE A 470 22.59 -5.54 5.85
CA ILE A 470 23.21 -6.47 6.81
C ILE A 470 22.55 -6.37 8.19
N ARG A 471 22.15 -5.17 8.62
CA ARG A 471 21.38 -4.99 9.86
C ARG A 471 20.03 -5.69 9.77
N THR A 472 19.33 -5.57 8.66
CA THR A 472 18.03 -6.22 8.41
C THR A 472 18.16 -7.74 8.43
N VAL A 473 19.21 -8.30 7.79
CA VAL A 473 19.56 -9.73 7.91
C VAL A 473 19.81 -10.14 9.36
N LYS A 474 20.54 -9.34 10.13
CA LYS A 474 20.79 -9.62 11.56
C LYS A 474 19.50 -9.60 12.39
N TYR A 475 18.64 -8.62 12.15
CA TYR A 475 17.34 -8.49 12.83
C TYR A 475 16.48 -9.73 12.55
N ASN A 476 16.35 -10.09 11.28
CA ASN A 476 15.62 -11.27 10.83
C ASN A 476 16.12 -12.56 11.51
N LEU A 477 17.43 -12.79 11.53
CA LEU A 477 18.04 -13.95 12.19
C LEU A 477 17.66 -14.06 13.68
N SER A 478 17.53 -12.91 14.35
CA SER A 478 17.26 -12.84 15.78
C SER A 478 15.77 -12.88 16.15
N LYS A 479 14.88 -12.45 15.25
CA LYS A 479 13.45 -12.21 15.57
C LYS A 479 12.50 -12.97 14.66
N LEU A 480 12.60 -12.78 13.35
CA LEU A 480 11.57 -13.21 12.39
C LEU A 480 11.85 -14.62 11.81
N ARG A 481 13.13 -14.95 11.55
CA ARG A 481 13.58 -16.20 10.91
C ARG A 481 12.94 -16.47 9.55
N ASP A 482 12.69 -15.41 8.80
CA ASP A 482 12.05 -15.46 7.50
C ASP A 482 13.07 -15.61 6.36
N VAL A 483 12.92 -16.66 5.57
CA VAL A 483 13.80 -16.96 4.44
C VAL A 483 13.68 -15.90 3.35
N TYR A 484 12.49 -15.37 3.09
CA TYR A 484 12.24 -14.40 2.01
C TYR A 484 13.00 -13.09 2.24
N LEU A 485 12.99 -12.60 3.48
CA LEU A 485 13.73 -11.40 3.88
C LEU A 485 15.25 -11.58 3.69
N HIS A 486 15.79 -12.74 4.08
CA HIS A 486 17.21 -13.05 3.85
C HIS A 486 17.56 -13.04 2.37
N THR A 487 16.76 -13.73 1.55
CA THR A 487 16.98 -13.84 0.10
C THR A 487 17.00 -12.48 -0.57
N ASN A 488 16.03 -11.61 -0.32
CA ASN A 488 15.98 -10.28 -0.94
C ASN A 488 17.16 -9.37 -0.52
N CYS A 489 17.55 -9.40 0.77
CA CYS A 489 18.70 -8.63 1.22
C CYS A 489 20.01 -9.11 0.56
N LEU A 490 20.24 -10.42 0.51
CA LEU A 490 21.45 -10.99 -0.06
C LEU A 490 21.48 -10.84 -1.59
N ALA A 491 20.33 -10.97 -2.27
CA ALA A 491 20.20 -10.72 -3.70
C ALA A 491 20.58 -9.28 -4.06
N THR A 492 20.07 -8.30 -3.32
CA THR A 492 20.44 -6.89 -3.49
C THR A 492 21.94 -6.67 -3.27
N LEU A 493 22.52 -7.23 -2.19
CA LEU A 493 23.96 -7.14 -1.93
C LEU A 493 24.79 -7.80 -3.03
N ALA A 494 24.35 -8.92 -3.57
CA ALA A 494 25.01 -9.63 -4.67
C ALA A 494 25.00 -8.84 -5.98
N ASN A 495 23.88 -8.20 -6.30
CA ASN A 495 23.80 -7.29 -7.45
C ASN A 495 24.73 -6.08 -7.30
N MET A 496 24.83 -5.51 -6.10
CA MET A 496 25.73 -4.38 -5.83
C MET A 496 27.21 -4.77 -5.87
N ALA A 497 27.56 -5.99 -5.45
CA ALA A 497 28.92 -6.44 -5.17
C ALA A 497 29.97 -6.13 -6.26
N PRO A 498 29.72 -6.36 -7.56
CA PRO A 498 30.70 -6.07 -8.63
C PRO A 498 30.97 -4.57 -8.84
N HIS A 499 30.04 -3.70 -8.40
CA HIS A 499 30.06 -2.25 -8.66
C HIS A 499 30.47 -1.42 -7.43
N VAL A 500 30.73 -2.10 -6.32
CA VAL A 500 31.13 -1.49 -5.06
C VAL A 500 32.37 -0.61 -5.25
N SER A 501 32.35 0.61 -4.70
CA SER A 501 33.52 1.50 -4.72
C SER A 501 33.64 2.26 -3.41
N LYS A 502 34.87 2.35 -2.89
CA LYS A 502 35.23 3.11 -1.68
C LYS A 502 34.29 2.83 -0.50
N LEU A 503 34.04 1.56 -0.18
CA LEU A 503 33.28 1.23 1.03
C LEU A 503 33.95 1.81 2.27
N SER A 504 33.12 2.32 3.18
CA SER A 504 33.60 2.71 4.51
C SER A 504 34.20 1.50 5.25
N SER A 505 35.14 1.76 6.15
CA SER A 505 35.69 0.74 7.07
C SER A 505 34.59 0.00 7.83
N TYR A 506 33.54 0.73 8.23
CA TYR A 506 32.41 0.16 8.95
C TYR A 506 31.57 -0.78 8.07
N ALA A 507 31.22 -0.39 6.84
CA ALA A 507 30.50 -1.26 5.91
C ALA A 507 31.32 -2.52 5.57
N SER A 508 32.63 -2.36 5.35
CA SER A 508 33.56 -3.46 5.06
C SER A 508 33.64 -4.48 6.20
N GLN A 509 33.73 -4.00 7.45
CA GLN A 509 33.69 -4.87 8.63
C GLN A 509 32.34 -5.59 8.77
N ARG A 510 31.22 -4.93 8.43
CA ARG A 510 29.89 -5.54 8.48
C ARG A 510 29.74 -6.65 7.45
N LEU A 511 30.30 -6.51 6.25
CA LEU A 511 30.33 -7.56 5.23
C LEU A 511 31.03 -8.82 5.72
N VAL A 512 32.21 -8.72 6.34
CA VAL A 512 32.90 -9.90 6.89
C VAL A 512 32.14 -10.47 8.10
N SER A 513 31.59 -9.60 8.95
CA SER A 513 30.76 -10.00 10.10
C SER A 513 29.46 -10.71 9.68
N LEU A 514 28.95 -10.50 8.47
CA LEU A 514 27.76 -11.18 7.96
C LEU A 514 28.01 -12.69 7.83
N PHE A 515 29.16 -13.07 7.24
CA PHE A 515 29.55 -14.48 7.14
C PHE A 515 29.73 -15.11 8.53
N ASP A 516 30.43 -14.42 9.44
CA ASP A 516 30.64 -14.86 10.83
C ASP A 516 29.32 -15.05 11.61
N MET A 517 28.33 -14.19 11.37
CA MET A 517 27.01 -14.28 11.99
C MET A 517 26.24 -15.51 11.50
N LEU A 518 26.15 -15.70 10.18
CA LEU A 518 25.45 -16.83 9.58
C LEU A 518 26.15 -18.16 9.90
N SER A 519 27.49 -18.16 9.97
CA SER A 519 28.28 -19.37 10.23
C SER A 519 28.06 -19.88 11.65
N ARG A 520 27.92 -18.99 12.63
CA ARG A 520 27.54 -19.36 14.00
C ARG A 520 26.17 -20.03 14.07
N LYS A 521 25.19 -19.53 13.34
CA LYS A 521 23.86 -20.16 13.27
C LYS A 521 23.93 -21.53 12.59
N TYR A 522 24.65 -21.63 11.46
CA TYR A 522 24.90 -22.89 10.76
C TYR A 522 25.55 -23.92 11.68
N ASN A 523 26.64 -23.57 12.36
CA ASN A 523 27.36 -24.48 13.26
C ASN A 523 26.45 -24.96 14.41
N LYS A 524 25.66 -24.06 14.99
CA LYS A 524 24.68 -24.43 16.02
C LYS A 524 23.65 -25.44 15.51
N LEU A 525 23.15 -25.27 14.28
CA LEU A 525 22.22 -26.23 13.66
C LEU A 525 22.90 -27.56 13.35
N ALA A 526 24.15 -27.54 12.86
CA ALA A 526 24.93 -28.73 12.57
C ALA A 526 25.23 -29.55 13.83
N GLU A 527 25.55 -28.90 14.95
CA GLU A 527 25.74 -29.54 16.27
C GLU A 527 24.46 -30.23 16.74
N ILE A 528 23.31 -29.56 16.62
CA ILE A 528 22.01 -30.14 16.99
C ILE A 528 21.70 -31.39 16.14
N LYS A 529 21.98 -31.32 14.83
CA LYS A 529 21.80 -32.46 13.92
C LYS A 529 22.69 -33.64 14.33
N ASN A 530 23.99 -33.41 14.54
CA ASN A 530 24.94 -34.45 14.91
C ASN A 530 24.59 -35.10 16.25
N ASN A 531 24.23 -34.31 17.27
CA ASN A 531 23.84 -34.84 18.58
C ASN A 531 22.60 -35.73 18.52
N LYS A 532 21.62 -35.38 17.67
CA LYS A 532 20.42 -36.21 17.46
C LYS A 532 20.74 -37.49 16.68
N THR A 533 21.60 -37.42 15.67
CA THR A 533 22.05 -38.61 14.92
C THR A 533 22.82 -39.58 15.82
N SER A 534 23.60 -39.11 16.78
CA SER A 534 24.31 -39.97 17.74
C SER A 534 23.42 -40.64 18.79
N LEU A 535 22.19 -40.17 19.02
CA LEU A 535 21.24 -40.75 19.97
C LEU A 535 20.32 -41.82 19.35
N VAL A 536 20.18 -41.83 18.02
CA VAL A 536 19.29 -42.75 17.28
C VAL A 536 19.97 -44.10 16.93
N ASP A 537 21.28 -44.23 17.16
CA ASP A 537 22.03 -45.49 16.94
C ASP A 537 21.69 -46.61 17.97
N GLY A 538 20.70 -46.41 18.86
CA GLY A 538 20.33 -47.34 19.93
C GLY A 538 18.89 -47.88 19.94
N ASP A 539 17.96 -47.35 19.15
CA ASP A 539 16.55 -47.82 19.15
C ASP A 539 15.90 -47.69 17.76
N PRO A 540 15.54 -48.80 17.08
CA PRO A 540 14.99 -48.80 15.72
C PRO A 540 13.48 -48.49 15.67
N SER A 541 12.96 -47.77 16.66
CA SER A 541 11.54 -47.40 16.76
C SER A 541 11.33 -46.03 16.11
N GLY A 542 10.96 -46.05 14.83
CA GLY A 542 10.89 -44.87 13.96
C GLY A 542 10.06 -43.70 14.49
N ASP A 543 10.74 -42.59 14.73
CA ASP A 543 10.24 -41.27 14.36
C ASP A 543 11.40 -40.58 13.62
N GLY A 544 11.18 -40.22 12.36
CA GLY A 544 12.22 -39.70 11.49
C GLY A 544 12.87 -38.46 12.08
N LEU A 545 14.14 -38.20 11.75
CA LEU A 545 14.74 -36.88 11.94
C LEU A 545 13.71 -35.85 11.41
N PRO A 546 13.36 -34.77 12.14
CA PRO A 546 12.44 -33.79 11.58
C PRO A 546 13.11 -33.19 10.34
N ASP A 547 12.57 -33.51 9.16
CA ASP A 547 13.05 -33.08 7.84
C ASP A 547 13.38 -31.58 7.79
N ASP A 548 12.67 -30.81 8.62
CA ASP A 548 12.80 -29.38 8.87
C ASP A 548 14.22 -28.92 9.26
N ILE A 549 14.95 -29.65 10.14
CA ILE A 549 16.31 -29.23 10.54
C ILE A 549 17.30 -29.38 9.38
N SER A 550 17.13 -30.42 8.55
CA SER A 550 18.00 -30.61 7.39
C SER A 550 17.72 -29.54 6.33
N ALA A 551 16.45 -29.19 6.10
CA ALA A 551 16.06 -28.09 5.23
C ALA A 551 16.64 -26.74 5.71
N GLU A 552 16.50 -26.41 7.00
CA GLU A 552 17.07 -25.19 7.59
C GLU A 552 18.61 -25.15 7.40
N LEU A 553 19.30 -26.27 7.63
CA LEU A 553 20.75 -26.36 7.43
C LEU A 553 21.15 -26.13 5.97
N HIS A 554 20.38 -26.66 5.01
CA HIS A 554 20.60 -26.41 3.58
C HIS A 554 20.43 -24.93 3.23
N ILE A 555 19.37 -24.28 3.74
CA ILE A 555 19.13 -22.84 3.55
C ILE A 555 20.31 -22.01 4.05
N TYR A 556 20.82 -22.26 5.27
CA TYR A 556 21.99 -21.53 5.78
C TYR A 556 23.28 -21.85 5.03
N THR A 557 23.40 -23.05 4.47
CA THR A 557 24.52 -23.40 3.59
C THR A 557 24.50 -22.53 2.32
N ASP A 558 23.33 -22.34 1.72
CA ASP A 558 23.16 -21.52 0.52
C ASP A 558 23.36 -20.02 0.84
N PHE A 559 22.90 -19.54 2.00
CA PHE A 559 23.20 -18.18 2.45
C PHE A 559 24.69 -17.93 2.68
N LEU A 560 25.40 -18.86 3.33
CA LEU A 560 26.86 -18.76 3.51
C LEU A 560 27.60 -18.74 2.17
N ARG A 561 27.18 -19.61 1.24
CA ARG A 561 27.73 -19.63 -0.11
C ARG A 561 27.51 -18.29 -0.81
N LEU A 562 26.30 -17.74 -0.75
CA LEU A 562 25.95 -16.47 -1.38
C LEU A 562 26.79 -15.31 -0.81
N VAL A 563 27.05 -15.28 0.50
CA VAL A 563 27.94 -14.28 1.11
C VAL A 563 29.39 -14.45 0.63
N LEU A 564 29.87 -15.68 0.47
CA LEU A 564 31.20 -15.92 -0.12
C LEU A 564 31.26 -15.50 -1.59
N GLU A 565 30.19 -15.69 -2.36
CA GLU A 565 30.08 -15.22 -3.76
C GLU A 565 30.05 -13.70 -3.83
N ILE A 566 29.36 -13.01 -2.91
CA ILE A 566 29.39 -11.54 -2.74
C ILE A 566 30.81 -11.06 -2.49
N LEU A 567 31.52 -11.64 -1.52
CA LEU A 567 32.91 -11.27 -1.23
C LEU A 567 33.81 -11.52 -2.44
N ASN A 568 33.64 -12.65 -3.14
CA ASN A 568 34.37 -12.96 -4.36
C ASN A 568 34.11 -11.96 -5.48
N ALA A 569 32.87 -11.52 -5.67
CA ALA A 569 32.53 -10.51 -6.67
C ALA A 569 33.26 -9.18 -6.38
N ILE A 570 33.29 -8.73 -5.11
CA ILE A 570 34.05 -7.53 -4.72
C ILE A 570 35.54 -7.73 -4.98
N LEU A 571 36.11 -8.86 -4.55
CA LEU A 571 37.55 -9.14 -4.69
C LEU A 571 38.00 -9.29 -6.16
N THR A 572 37.09 -9.75 -7.02
CA THR A 572 37.38 -9.98 -8.44
C THR A 572 37.22 -8.70 -9.25
N TYR A 573 36.12 -7.97 -9.07
CA TYR A 573 35.74 -6.87 -9.96
C TYR A 573 36.04 -5.48 -9.37
N ALA A 574 36.14 -5.35 -8.04
CA ALA A 574 36.14 -4.07 -7.36
C ALA A 574 37.29 -3.86 -6.36
N LEU A 575 38.16 -4.85 -6.14
CA LEU A 575 39.22 -4.83 -5.12
C LEU A 575 40.09 -3.57 -5.16
N PRO A 576 40.61 -3.11 -6.31
CA PRO A 576 41.49 -1.94 -6.35
C PRO A 576 40.86 -0.66 -5.79
N GLN A 577 39.53 -0.57 -5.79
CA GLN A 577 38.77 0.58 -5.29
C GLN A 577 38.30 0.41 -3.84
N ASN A 578 38.56 -0.75 -3.21
CA ASN A 578 38.03 -1.12 -1.90
C ASN A 578 39.11 -1.66 -0.94
N PRO A 579 40.11 -0.84 -0.58
CA PRO A 579 41.17 -1.24 0.35
C PRO A 579 40.65 -1.62 1.74
N GLU A 580 39.57 -0.99 2.20
CA GLU A 580 38.92 -1.28 3.48
C GLU A 580 38.32 -2.69 3.55
N VAL A 581 37.87 -3.23 2.42
CA VAL A 581 37.38 -4.62 2.34
C VAL A 581 38.54 -5.59 2.50
N VAL A 582 39.67 -5.32 1.84
CA VAL A 582 40.89 -6.13 1.98
C VAL A 582 41.36 -6.10 3.43
N TYR A 583 41.45 -4.92 4.04
CA TYR A 583 41.81 -4.77 5.45
C TYR A 583 40.87 -5.56 6.38
N ALA A 584 39.55 -5.46 6.18
CA ALA A 584 38.57 -6.18 6.99
C ALA A 584 38.72 -7.71 6.88
N ILE A 585 38.99 -8.24 5.68
CA ILE A 585 39.22 -9.66 5.44
C ILE A 585 40.53 -10.13 6.09
N MET A 586 41.61 -9.36 5.97
CA MET A 586 42.89 -9.67 6.61
C MET A 586 42.78 -9.68 8.14
N HIS A 587 42.12 -8.66 8.71
CA HIS A 587 41.95 -8.52 10.14
C HIS A 587 41.09 -9.63 10.76
N ARG A 588 40.15 -10.22 10.00
CA ARG A 588 39.23 -11.27 10.47
C ARG A 588 39.39 -12.58 9.70
N GLN A 589 40.60 -12.88 9.23
CA GLN A 589 40.88 -14.07 8.42
C GLN A 589 40.55 -15.39 9.14
N GLU A 590 40.56 -15.40 10.48
CA GLU A 590 40.23 -16.56 11.31
C GLU A 590 38.79 -17.05 11.12
N VAL A 591 37.89 -16.17 10.69
CA VAL A 591 36.47 -16.49 10.45
C VAL A 591 36.32 -17.53 9.34
N PHE A 592 37.22 -17.56 8.36
CA PHE A 592 37.15 -18.44 7.20
C PHE A 592 37.82 -19.81 7.41
N LEU A 593 38.70 -19.92 8.41
CA LEU A 593 39.50 -21.14 8.68
C LEU A 593 38.65 -22.41 8.89
N PRO A 594 37.55 -22.39 9.67
CA PRO A 594 36.76 -23.60 9.92
C PRO A 594 36.13 -24.21 8.66
N PHE A 595 35.97 -23.40 7.61
CA PHE A 595 35.28 -23.77 6.39
C PHE A 595 36.20 -24.10 5.22
N LYS A 596 37.53 -24.02 5.41
CA LYS A 596 38.54 -24.18 4.33
C LYS A 596 38.36 -25.48 3.53
N ASN A 597 37.99 -26.57 4.19
CA ASN A 597 37.81 -27.88 3.58
C ASN A 597 36.34 -28.23 3.27
N HIS A 598 35.41 -27.28 3.48
CA HIS A 598 34.00 -27.53 3.23
C HIS A 598 33.74 -27.63 1.71
N PRO A 599 33.14 -28.72 1.20
CA PRO A 599 33.08 -29.00 -0.24
C PRO A 599 32.32 -27.94 -1.05
N ARG A 600 31.33 -27.26 -0.44
CA ARG A 600 30.58 -26.18 -1.09
C ARG A 600 31.28 -24.81 -1.03
N PHE A 601 32.31 -24.65 -0.19
CA PHE A 601 32.95 -23.35 0.05
C PHE A 601 34.42 -23.31 -0.39
N SER A 602 35.07 -24.46 -0.53
CA SER A 602 36.52 -24.57 -0.79
C SER A 602 36.99 -23.76 -2.00
N GLU A 603 36.25 -23.76 -3.10
CA GLU A 603 36.62 -22.99 -4.30
C GLU A 603 36.52 -21.47 -4.06
N LEU A 604 35.42 -21.02 -3.44
CA LEU A 604 35.19 -19.60 -3.14
C LEU A 604 36.19 -19.08 -2.10
N LEU A 605 36.52 -19.91 -1.11
CA LEU A 605 37.53 -19.60 -0.11
C LEU A 605 38.94 -19.61 -0.72
N GLY A 606 39.21 -20.42 -1.73
CA GLY A 606 40.50 -20.44 -2.44
C GLY A 606 40.89 -19.07 -2.99
N ASN A 607 39.93 -18.33 -3.55
CA ASN A 607 40.13 -16.94 -3.99
C ASN A 607 40.43 -15.99 -2.83
N ILE A 608 39.70 -16.11 -1.72
CA ILE A 608 39.93 -15.28 -0.52
C ILE A 608 41.34 -15.53 0.03
N TYR A 609 41.77 -16.79 0.13
CA TYR A 609 43.13 -17.12 0.55
C TYR A 609 44.19 -16.64 -0.44
N SER A 610 43.94 -16.69 -1.75
CA SER A 610 44.86 -16.14 -2.75
C SER A 610 45.09 -14.63 -2.56
N VAL A 611 44.02 -13.88 -2.24
CA VAL A 611 44.13 -12.46 -1.87
C VAL A 611 44.89 -12.31 -0.55
N LEU A 612 44.53 -13.06 0.49
CA LEU A 612 45.21 -13.00 1.79
C LEU A 612 46.72 -13.26 1.65
N ASP A 613 47.12 -14.30 0.93
CA ASP A 613 48.53 -14.65 0.71
C ASP A 613 49.27 -13.53 -0.03
N PHE A 614 48.68 -12.97 -1.09
CA PHE A 614 49.28 -11.87 -1.86
C PHE A 614 49.56 -10.64 -1.00
N PHE A 615 48.62 -10.26 -0.13
CA PHE A 615 48.73 -9.09 0.72
C PHE A 615 49.59 -9.35 1.96
N ASN A 616 49.42 -10.47 2.67
CA ASN A 616 50.22 -10.83 3.85
C ASN A 616 51.72 -10.86 3.50
N ILE A 617 52.13 -11.53 2.42
CA ILE A 617 53.54 -11.60 1.98
C ILE A 617 54.11 -10.18 1.75
N ARG A 618 53.33 -9.29 1.14
CA ARG A 618 53.77 -7.93 0.81
C ARG A 618 53.82 -7.02 2.03
N ILE A 619 52.91 -7.18 2.99
CA ILE A 619 52.93 -6.45 4.26
C ILE A 619 54.12 -6.92 5.10
N ASP A 620 54.35 -8.23 5.23
CA ASP A 620 55.49 -8.79 5.96
C ASP A 620 56.85 -8.38 5.37
N SER A 621 56.89 -8.12 4.06
CA SER A 621 58.08 -7.63 3.37
C SER A 621 58.39 -6.14 3.62
N GLN A 622 57.46 -5.37 4.20
CA GLN A 622 57.68 -3.96 4.51
C GLN A 622 58.63 -3.82 5.70
N LYS A 623 59.69 -3.04 5.53
CA LYS A 623 60.53 -2.61 6.64
C LYS A 623 59.89 -1.38 7.26
N VAL A 624 59.23 -1.55 8.41
CA VAL A 624 58.64 -0.43 9.16
C VAL A 624 59.56 -0.05 10.30
N ASP A 625 59.96 1.23 10.34
CA ASP A 625 60.58 1.82 11.52
C ASP A 625 59.48 2.08 12.57
N GLY A 626 59.44 1.27 13.63
CA GLY A 626 58.49 1.36 14.75
C GLY A 626 57.30 0.40 14.70
N GLU A 627 56.33 0.57 15.60
CA GLU A 627 55.13 -0.28 15.67
C GLU A 627 54.13 -0.02 14.52
N TRP A 628 53.38 -1.06 14.17
CA TRP A 628 52.29 -1.01 13.20
C TRP A 628 51.05 -0.34 13.81
N SER A 629 50.57 0.72 13.16
CA SER A 629 49.27 1.34 13.44
C SER A 629 48.27 1.00 12.33
N VAL A 630 46.97 1.09 12.64
CA VAL A 630 45.88 0.81 11.68
C VAL A 630 46.02 1.68 10.43
N GLU A 631 46.37 2.96 10.62
CA GLU A 631 46.56 3.93 9.54
C GLU A 631 47.73 3.54 8.62
N LYS A 632 48.87 3.12 9.20
CA LYS A 632 50.04 2.66 8.43
C LYS A 632 49.72 1.39 7.64
N VAL A 633 49.04 0.42 8.26
CA VAL A 633 48.65 -0.82 7.57
C VAL A 633 47.72 -0.51 6.40
N LEU A 634 46.72 0.35 6.60
CA LEU A 634 45.79 0.72 5.55
C LEU A 634 46.48 1.47 4.41
N GLU A 635 47.43 2.37 4.71
CA GLU A 635 48.23 3.06 3.68
C GLU A 635 49.04 2.07 2.83
N VAL A 636 49.66 1.08 3.46
CA VAL A 636 50.37 -0.01 2.76
C VAL A 636 49.39 -0.81 1.89
N ILE A 637 48.21 -1.18 2.40
CA ILE A 637 47.17 -1.89 1.63
C ILE A 637 46.74 -1.06 0.41
N ILE A 638 46.46 0.23 0.59
CA ILE A 638 46.09 1.15 -0.51
C ILE A 638 47.15 1.13 -1.60
N ASN A 639 48.43 1.18 -1.22
CA ASN A 639 49.54 1.12 -2.18
C ASN A 639 49.60 -0.23 -2.90
N ILE A 640 49.44 -1.34 -2.19
CA ILE A 640 49.45 -2.70 -2.76
C ILE A 640 48.25 -2.93 -3.70
N CYS A 641 47.05 -2.44 -3.36
CA CYS A 641 45.84 -2.54 -4.18
C CYS A 641 46.05 -2.03 -5.61
N ARG A 642 46.89 -1.01 -5.82
CA ARG A 642 47.21 -0.46 -7.15
C ARG A 642 47.96 -1.45 -8.05
N SER A 643 48.69 -2.40 -7.45
CA SER A 643 49.44 -3.45 -8.13
C SER A 643 48.67 -4.75 -8.30
N TRP A 644 47.51 -4.90 -7.66
CA TRP A 644 46.69 -6.10 -7.80
C TRP A 644 46.18 -6.27 -9.24
N ARG A 645 46.29 -7.50 -9.77
CA ARG A 645 45.85 -7.85 -11.13
C ARG A 645 44.95 -9.10 -11.17
N GLY A 646 44.57 -9.64 -10.02
CA GLY A 646 43.77 -10.87 -9.95
C GLY A 646 44.59 -12.16 -10.19
N GLU A 647 45.90 -12.13 -9.97
CA GLU A 647 46.76 -13.31 -10.12
C GLU A 647 46.29 -14.45 -9.20
N GLY A 648 46.09 -15.65 -9.76
CA GLY A 648 45.65 -16.83 -9.01
C GLY A 648 44.15 -16.91 -8.71
N MET A 649 43.36 -15.89 -9.09
CA MET A 649 41.91 -15.88 -8.85
C MET A 649 41.16 -16.76 -9.87
N LYS A 650 40.29 -17.64 -9.37
CA LYS A 650 39.29 -18.33 -10.17
C LYS A 650 38.14 -17.36 -10.52
N MET A 651 37.73 -17.35 -11.79
CA MET A 651 36.59 -16.54 -12.22
C MET A 651 35.29 -17.30 -11.95
N PHE A 652 34.39 -16.67 -11.19
CA PHE A 652 33.03 -17.13 -10.98
C PHE A 652 32.05 -16.28 -11.81
N ALA A 653 30.95 -16.89 -12.23
CA ALA A 653 29.87 -16.16 -12.89
C ALA A 653 29.36 -15.04 -11.97
N GLN A 654 29.09 -13.87 -12.56
CA GLN A 654 28.46 -12.79 -11.81
C GLN A 654 27.03 -13.19 -11.47
N LEU A 655 26.68 -13.09 -10.19
CA LEU A 655 25.31 -13.26 -9.74
C LEU A 655 24.47 -12.08 -10.24
N ARG A 656 23.31 -12.40 -10.82
CA ARG A 656 22.32 -11.42 -11.26
C ARG A 656 20.97 -11.90 -10.77
N PHE A 657 20.46 -11.21 -9.75
CA PHE A 657 19.15 -11.48 -9.21
C PHE A 657 18.15 -10.50 -9.79
N THR A 658 17.08 -11.04 -10.35
CA THR A 658 15.94 -10.29 -10.84
C THR A 658 14.75 -10.53 -9.93
N TYR A 659 13.95 -9.50 -9.71
CA TYR A 659 12.66 -9.67 -9.07
C TYR A 659 11.70 -10.37 -10.04
N GLU A 660 11.05 -11.42 -9.58
CA GLU A 660 9.98 -12.10 -10.29
C GLU A 660 8.73 -12.02 -9.41
N GLN A 661 7.66 -11.43 -9.95
CA GLN A 661 6.37 -11.40 -9.28
C GLN A 661 5.78 -12.81 -9.24
N GLU A 662 5.10 -13.16 -8.14
CA GLU A 662 4.40 -14.44 -8.03
C GLU A 662 3.28 -14.57 -9.08
N ASN A 663 2.85 -15.80 -9.36
CA ASN A 663 1.87 -16.09 -10.43
C ASN A 663 0.48 -15.49 -10.16
N HIS A 664 0.09 -15.42 -8.88
CA HIS A 664 -1.23 -14.95 -8.43
C HIS A 664 -1.09 -13.73 -7.51
N PRO A 665 -0.56 -12.60 -8.01
CA PRO A 665 -0.30 -11.42 -7.19
C PRO A 665 -1.60 -10.81 -6.61
N GLU A 666 -2.75 -11.04 -7.26
CA GLU A 666 -4.07 -10.58 -6.84
C GLU A 666 -4.48 -11.06 -5.45
N GLU A 667 -4.08 -12.28 -5.06
CA GLU A 667 -4.39 -12.87 -3.75
C GLU A 667 -3.69 -12.12 -2.60
N PHE A 668 -2.59 -11.45 -2.89
CA PHE A 668 -1.88 -10.60 -1.94
C PHE A 668 -2.31 -9.13 -2.06
N PHE A 669 -2.24 -8.54 -3.26
CA PHE A 669 -2.40 -7.09 -3.42
C PHE A 669 -3.83 -6.62 -3.19
N THR A 670 -4.85 -7.38 -3.63
CA THR A 670 -6.26 -6.94 -3.44
C THR A 670 -6.59 -6.84 -1.95
N PRO A 671 -6.35 -7.90 -1.13
CA PRO A 671 -6.55 -7.79 0.31
C PRO A 671 -5.67 -6.74 0.97
N TYR A 672 -4.39 -6.64 0.56
CA TYR A 672 -3.45 -5.71 1.17
C TYR A 672 -3.84 -4.24 0.93
N VAL A 673 -4.26 -3.87 -0.28
CA VAL A 673 -4.75 -2.51 -0.58
C VAL A 673 -5.94 -2.17 0.32
N TRP A 674 -6.89 -3.08 0.48
CA TRP A 674 -8.05 -2.83 1.34
C TRP A 674 -7.69 -2.73 2.83
N GLN A 675 -6.71 -3.51 3.32
CA GLN A 675 -6.17 -3.35 4.67
C GLN A 675 -5.55 -1.96 4.87
N LEU A 676 -4.81 -1.46 3.87
CA LEU A 676 -4.25 -0.10 3.91
C LEU A 676 -5.34 0.97 3.94
N VAL A 677 -6.40 0.80 3.15
CA VAL A 677 -7.55 1.72 3.13
C VAL A 677 -8.22 1.74 4.49
N LEU A 678 -8.62 0.58 5.03
CA LEU A 678 -9.34 0.50 6.31
C LEU A 678 -8.52 0.97 7.52
N SER A 679 -7.19 0.83 7.48
CA SER A 679 -6.32 1.29 8.57
C SER A 679 -6.12 2.81 8.61
N HIS A 680 -6.37 3.51 7.49
CA HIS A 680 -6.14 4.95 7.37
C HIS A 680 -7.41 5.76 7.06
N SER A 681 -8.51 5.09 6.70
CA SER A 681 -9.78 5.76 6.40
C SER A 681 -10.60 6.00 7.67
N ASP A 682 -11.25 7.17 7.72
CA ASP A 682 -12.17 7.50 8.81
C ASP A 682 -13.49 6.69 8.77
N PHE A 683 -13.75 5.90 7.72
CA PHE A 683 -14.92 5.02 7.69
C PHE A 683 -14.56 3.61 8.15
N THR A 684 -15.31 3.09 9.13
CA THR A 684 -15.11 1.75 9.67
C THR A 684 -16.06 0.76 9.00
N PHE A 685 -15.55 -0.40 8.60
CA PHE A 685 -16.36 -1.51 8.12
C PHE A 685 -16.52 -2.54 9.24
N THR A 686 -17.70 -3.17 9.33
CA THR A 686 -17.95 -4.19 10.34
C THR A 686 -17.03 -5.40 10.10
N PRO A 687 -16.15 -5.79 11.06
CA PRO A 687 -15.17 -6.87 10.85
C PRO A 687 -15.77 -8.20 10.40
N THR A 688 -16.97 -8.54 10.92
CA THR A 688 -17.68 -9.78 10.58
C THR A 688 -18.25 -9.80 9.16
N SER A 689 -18.31 -8.64 8.50
CA SER A 689 -18.78 -8.52 7.13
C SER A 689 -17.64 -8.57 6.11
N ILE A 690 -16.38 -8.66 6.54
CA ILE A 690 -15.21 -8.73 5.65
C ILE A 690 -14.85 -10.20 5.40
N ASN A 691 -14.96 -10.63 4.16
CA ASN A 691 -14.56 -11.95 3.69
C ASN A 691 -13.21 -11.94 2.94
N LEU A 692 -12.75 -10.77 2.50
CA LEU A 692 -11.55 -10.61 1.67
C LEU A 692 -10.25 -11.01 2.38
N PHE A 693 -10.19 -10.83 3.69
CA PHE A 693 -9.06 -11.24 4.52
C PHE A 693 -9.51 -11.50 5.95
N LEU A 694 -8.70 -12.27 6.67
CA LEU A 694 -8.92 -12.49 8.10
C LEU A 694 -8.69 -11.20 8.88
N VAL A 695 -9.71 -10.76 9.61
CA VAL A 695 -9.61 -9.64 10.55
C VAL A 695 -9.28 -10.22 11.94
N PRO A 696 -8.14 -9.88 12.55
CA PRO A 696 -7.82 -10.32 13.92
C PRO A 696 -8.90 -9.82 14.90
N LEU A 697 -9.46 -10.70 15.71
CA LEU A 697 -10.55 -10.40 16.66
C LEU A 697 -10.09 -9.60 17.91
N GLU A 698 -8.84 -9.14 17.97
CA GLU A 698 -8.22 -8.64 19.21
C GLU A 698 -8.70 -7.26 19.68
N ASP A 699 -9.42 -6.48 18.87
CA ASP A 699 -9.90 -5.13 19.26
C ASP A 699 -11.36 -5.06 19.76
N ILE A 700 -12.04 -6.19 19.97
CA ILE A 700 -13.45 -6.19 20.42
C ILE A 700 -13.58 -6.03 21.96
N ASN A 701 -12.51 -6.27 22.73
CA ASN A 701 -12.51 -6.05 24.18
C ASN A 701 -11.28 -5.23 24.60
N GLY A 702 -11.37 -3.91 24.39
CA GLY A 702 -10.47 -2.95 25.02
C GLY A 702 -10.63 -2.96 26.54
N HIS A 703 -9.92 -3.89 27.20
CA HIS A 703 -9.40 -3.81 28.56
C HIS A 703 -8.43 -4.99 28.74
N GLU A 704 -7.15 -4.79 28.41
CA GLU A 704 -6.12 -5.58 29.09
C GLU A 704 -6.19 -5.22 30.58
N PRO A 705 -6.43 -6.18 31.50
CA PRO A 705 -6.18 -5.91 32.90
C PRO A 705 -4.66 -5.81 33.06
N GLU A 706 -4.20 -4.68 33.61
CA GLU A 706 -2.82 -4.49 34.04
C GLU A 706 -2.33 -5.74 34.78
N LYS A 707 -1.31 -6.40 34.24
CA LYS A 707 -0.57 -7.43 34.96
C LYS A 707 0.17 -6.73 36.11
N THR A 708 -0.46 -6.66 37.28
CA THR A 708 0.26 -6.35 38.51
C THR A 708 1.21 -7.50 38.81
N LEU A 709 2.50 -7.15 38.87
CA LEU A 709 3.54 -7.95 39.50
C LEU A 709 3.09 -8.31 40.93
N ASN A 710 2.69 -9.55 41.14
CA ASN A 710 3.07 -10.41 42.27
C ASN A 710 2.12 -11.61 42.30
N GLY A 711 2.70 -12.81 42.28
CA GLY A 711 1.94 -14.05 42.39
C GLY A 711 1.36 -14.19 43.79
N GLU A 712 0.06 -14.44 43.84
CA GLU A 712 -0.57 -15.36 44.80
C GLU A 712 -2.00 -15.67 44.32
N LEU A 713 -2.33 -16.97 44.33
CA LEU A 713 -3.64 -17.52 43.98
C LEU A 713 -4.64 -17.20 45.09
N VAL A 714 -5.78 -16.58 44.74
CA VAL A 714 -6.99 -16.61 45.57
C VAL A 714 -8.20 -16.83 44.67
N GLU A 715 -8.80 -18.00 44.78
CA GLU A 715 -10.15 -18.31 44.31
C GLU A 715 -11.18 -17.44 45.04
N HIS A 716 -12.16 -16.90 44.32
CA HIS A 716 -13.44 -16.53 44.93
C HIS A 716 -14.60 -16.75 43.96
N ASP A 717 -15.36 -17.81 44.24
CA ASP A 717 -16.75 -18.01 43.87
C ASP A 717 -17.63 -16.82 44.34
N LEU A 718 -18.72 -16.56 43.60
CA LEU A 718 -20.09 -16.22 44.05
C LEU A 718 -20.88 -15.59 42.89
N GLN A 719 -21.75 -16.35 42.23
CA GLN A 719 -23.20 -16.49 42.48
C GLN A 719 -24.07 -15.49 41.69
N LEU A 720 -24.84 -16.07 40.77
CA LEU A 720 -26.02 -15.48 40.14
C LEU A 720 -27.11 -15.24 41.20
N GLU A 721 -27.62 -14.02 41.28
CA GLU A 721 -28.95 -13.75 41.82
C GLU A 721 -29.81 -13.01 40.79
N THR A 722 -30.79 -13.74 40.29
CA THR A 722 -32.02 -13.24 39.69
C THR A 722 -32.87 -12.51 40.74
N SER A 723 -33.46 -11.36 40.40
CA SER A 723 -34.72 -10.95 41.02
C SER A 723 -35.56 -10.02 40.13
N VAL A 724 -36.74 -10.57 39.80
CA VAL A 724 -38.09 -9.99 39.56
C VAL A 724 -38.27 -8.97 38.45
#